data_AF-A0AAR5Q491-F1
#
_entry.id   AF-A0AAR5Q491-F1
#
_cell.length_a   1.000
_cell.length_b   1.000
_cell.length_c   1.000
_cell.angle_alpha   90.00
_cell.angle_beta   90.00
_cell.angle_gamma   90.00
#
_symmetry.space_group_name_H-M   'P 1'
#
loop_
_entity.id
_entity.type
_entity.pdbx_description
1 polymer ?
#
loop_
_entity_poly.entity_id
_entity_poly.type
_entity_poly.pdbx_seq_one_letter_code
_entity_poly.pdbx_strand_id
1 'polypeptide(L)'
;MVRVISMHHFASQNVQTVEQPTACTVAPPDRLLLALTNNCIEVRNLQNDSEVQFFFPTVDEAVQIVHCLNGDYVASLETKYNRQNRDTNFVRVYINWDSVAAMQQSKMTSGNVSLGASECGMVQPMRARIAGRVTPTTNQSELGSLEMIEVPVRRNPNCIACCQVSGNLAILSSRLVNIYKFQVRTHDISKLKFIDFDEMPIMMELSFAPFEIQMCENYVAAIGSDTMHLFRVLSSDKTIEGAASVGMKRGNTEQDFSFLYSHENPIDFAQLKKDEKQKRQKVTVNLPSIAKENSLIHKHSPFTFTDKDLRAAIKPINSLEDKTQCYQLQDLIQLKLLPILIENNQRQISEEFKSMILKPLYIDQQFNRTSEDHSELRSHYSDCLNSVACMVVTQQEGYLHFFADKDVSLDEDNCIAVYPFTAPVFKVIMEDYFLHALTETGLETYTLRIGHQLCRNINHMDSMLVAIPSIEDSICLVGLGPFLGVERMLLADNYLLLLANSESSPARSVSSSGSSTATFLTLYALELPTPKAVFNDISIVANVHRFSSAQTYCHLVSEAHMILRMGLMLKKWAVVDEAHVKGIFEHRAANDDLVDIYLLSCALLGDHYMMCPNEASYRLVIPYYRMALISPMEALKRVKKLQDQSNSQVSKGLMNYLKHTLLEIKTSYEADRYFGNGSKNSFSEAMLDLLERQGFSDLPNLILKSRILREYSTDKLINILVERCSDATNLSEKNLALSILYLQKGNAAKAEDYLQNITKDNAVDLLQENWELLFETTFVSQGLQQRPQKGTMSFSDLSVALISICPEILADIFVTLILDMKAIGLARMIKVFLEYLPSSIGKDSTCASTVLQKTLEAFFTRYFSKPENVDVAKVIYEKGATDAMKLLVRSYLSQLQMLQLKADAEDTKEDSNGCADVDDSQPSSLDEIEKDKDQEKLQYNRIYKTYFNENMKKRKASYLFSQVRHEYLDKMPPFQIDITAKVYEVCVEGYVAKEAPPKNPAADAVLKKLQALLCSKVVPNQVIVEVNGFLAVNDTLRGSDSLKTITMGTNDAVLLLIDVCPQCLLQFAKDRFAKAEEWKFLVATIQRRILRLSQQENLKRVCFFHKKILRDVLTFAASSYTVDQLQLIFPQRFSQSKSGEFGLNGDKPCRLDAIFLPEDPANEDADILSEIQDYEPYIAMCKGNQRANDINKMLTNKAYQLLNTLNL
;
A
#
# COMPACT_ATOMS: atom_id res chain seq x y z
N MET A 1 -6.93 37.33 5.17
CA MET A 1 -7.12 38.44 4.20
C MET A 1 -7.73 37.87 2.91
N VAL A 2 -8.77 38.50 2.34
CA VAL A 2 -9.42 38.05 1.08
C VAL A 2 -8.84 38.76 -0.13
N ARG A 3 -8.84 38.10 -1.29
CA ARG A 3 -8.45 38.71 -2.57
C ARG A 3 -9.69 39.27 -3.25
N VAL A 4 -9.75 40.59 -3.45
CA VAL A 4 -10.86 41.25 -4.13
C VAL A 4 -10.65 41.18 -5.64
N ILE A 5 -11.65 40.66 -6.35
CA ILE A 5 -11.66 40.51 -7.80
C ILE A 5 -12.97 41.09 -8.29
N SER A 6 -12.93 42.24 -8.96
CA SER A 6 -14.15 42.87 -9.46
C SER A 6 -14.67 42.14 -10.70
N MET A 7 -15.63 41.23 -10.53
CA MET A 7 -16.40 40.61 -11.62
C MET A 7 -17.89 40.93 -11.46
N HIS A 8 -18.65 40.96 -12.56
CA HIS A 8 -20.10 41.12 -12.49
C HIS A 8 -20.74 39.74 -12.34
N HIS A 9 -21.61 39.54 -11.34
CA HIS A 9 -21.95 38.19 -10.85
C HIS A 9 -23.27 37.65 -11.35
N PHE A 10 -24.27 38.49 -11.58
CA PHE A 10 -25.61 38.02 -11.92
C PHE A 10 -25.86 38.15 -13.41
N ALA A 11 -26.51 37.13 -14.00
CA ALA A 11 -26.82 37.09 -15.41
C ALA A 11 -27.90 38.13 -15.78
N SER A 12 -28.89 38.29 -14.89
CA SER A 12 -29.96 39.28 -15.02
C SER A 12 -30.48 39.68 -13.64
N GLN A 13 -31.24 40.78 -13.60
CA GLN A 13 -31.92 41.28 -12.41
C GLN A 13 -33.34 41.68 -12.79
N ASN A 14 -34.32 41.06 -12.13
CA ASN A 14 -35.71 41.48 -12.20
C ASN A 14 -36.13 42.09 -10.85
N VAL A 15 -36.92 43.17 -10.91
CA VAL A 15 -37.40 43.91 -9.74
C VAL A 15 -38.92 43.96 -9.75
N GLN A 16 -39.54 43.42 -8.72
CA GLN A 16 -40.98 43.46 -8.52
C GLN A 16 -41.35 44.07 -7.17
N THR A 17 -42.60 44.52 -7.02
CA THR A 17 -43.17 44.92 -5.74
C THR A 17 -44.12 43.83 -5.26
N VAL A 18 -43.99 43.43 -3.99
CA VAL A 18 -44.76 42.35 -3.38
C VAL A 18 -45.37 42.83 -2.06
N GLU A 19 -46.53 42.29 -1.67
CA GLU A 19 -47.07 42.51 -0.33
C GLU A 19 -46.12 41.91 0.71
N GLN A 20 -45.99 42.53 1.89
CA GLN A 20 -45.11 42.06 2.95
C GLN A 20 -45.55 40.66 3.41
N PRO A 21 -44.73 39.62 3.18
CA PRO A 21 -45.09 38.28 3.57
C PRO A 21 -44.84 38.06 5.06
N THR A 22 -45.70 37.28 5.71
CA THR A 22 -45.50 36.80 7.09
C THR A 22 -44.38 35.75 7.13
N ALA A 23 -44.29 34.93 6.09
CA ALA A 23 -43.23 33.95 5.87
C ALA A 23 -42.99 33.73 4.38
N CYS A 24 -41.78 33.33 3.99
CA CYS A 24 -41.42 33.11 2.60
C CYS A 24 -40.46 31.92 2.46
N THR A 25 -40.62 31.16 1.39
CA THR A 25 -39.69 30.08 1.00
C THR A 25 -39.65 29.96 -0.52
N VAL A 26 -38.67 29.24 -1.03
CA VAL A 26 -38.60 28.83 -2.43
C VAL A 26 -38.97 27.35 -2.53
N ALA A 27 -39.66 26.97 -3.60
CA ALA A 27 -39.78 25.59 -4.05
C ALA A 27 -38.98 25.46 -5.36
N PRO A 28 -37.79 24.83 -5.34
CA PRO A 28 -36.99 24.68 -6.54
C PRO A 28 -37.73 23.87 -7.62
N PRO A 29 -37.50 24.16 -8.91
CA PRO A 29 -36.40 24.99 -9.42
C PRO A 29 -36.70 26.51 -9.47
N ASP A 30 -37.97 26.92 -9.58
CA ASP A 30 -38.34 28.26 -10.04
C ASP A 30 -39.61 28.87 -9.39
N ARG A 31 -40.07 28.35 -8.24
CA ARG A 31 -41.25 28.87 -7.54
C ARG A 31 -40.88 29.64 -6.28
N LEU A 32 -41.42 30.84 -6.13
CA LEU A 32 -41.37 31.62 -4.88
C LEU A 32 -42.73 31.56 -4.19
N LEU A 33 -42.73 31.20 -2.90
CA LEU A 33 -43.92 31.08 -2.07
C LEU A 33 -43.90 32.19 -1.01
N LEU A 34 -44.94 33.00 -0.99
CA LEU A 34 -45.12 34.11 -0.06
C LEU A 34 -46.40 33.87 0.76
N ALA A 35 -46.26 33.59 2.05
CA ALA A 35 -47.40 33.54 2.96
C ALA A 35 -47.85 34.98 3.28
N LEU A 36 -49.14 35.23 3.14
CA LEU A 36 -49.76 36.54 3.31
C LEU A 36 -50.65 36.54 4.56
N THR A 37 -50.92 37.73 5.10
CA THR A 37 -51.75 37.91 6.32
C THR A 37 -53.22 37.49 6.15
N ASN A 38 -53.66 37.23 4.92
CA ASN A 38 -55.02 36.80 4.57
C ASN A 38 -55.17 35.26 4.55
N ASN A 39 -54.30 34.53 5.25
CA ASN A 39 -54.29 33.07 5.35
C ASN A 39 -54.22 32.37 3.98
N CYS A 40 -53.32 32.84 3.12
CA CYS A 40 -53.00 32.16 1.88
C CYS A 40 -51.52 32.28 1.53
N ILE A 41 -51.09 31.42 0.61
CA ILE A 41 -49.75 31.43 0.06
C ILE A 41 -49.86 31.81 -1.41
N GLU A 42 -49.22 32.93 -1.76
CA GLU A 42 -49.04 33.40 -3.14
C GLU A 42 -47.86 32.66 -3.78
N VAL A 43 -48.09 32.07 -4.94
CA VAL A 43 -47.08 31.34 -5.71
C VAL A 43 -46.70 32.16 -6.94
N ARG A 44 -45.41 32.50 -7.04
CA ARG A 44 -44.81 33.25 -8.15
C ARG A 44 -43.86 32.38 -8.95
N ASN A 45 -43.76 32.66 -10.25
CA ASN A 45 -42.82 31.99 -11.14
C ASN A 45 -41.63 32.90 -11.47
N LEU A 46 -40.44 32.46 -11.05
CA LEU A 46 -39.21 33.22 -11.21
C LEU A 46 -38.72 33.31 -12.67
N GLN A 47 -39.07 32.36 -13.54
CA GLN A 47 -38.72 32.39 -14.97
C GLN A 47 -39.54 33.41 -15.75
N ASN A 48 -40.82 33.56 -15.42
CA ASN A 48 -41.70 34.56 -16.03
C ASN A 48 -41.69 35.83 -15.20
N ASP A 49 -40.52 36.45 -15.13
CA ASP A 49 -40.33 37.76 -14.50
C ASP A 49 -40.76 37.88 -13.04
N SER A 50 -40.95 36.78 -12.30
CA SER A 50 -41.54 36.75 -10.94
C SER A 50 -43.05 37.07 -10.87
N GLU A 51 -43.78 36.84 -11.96
CA GLU A 51 -45.25 36.98 -12.01
C GLU A 51 -45.98 36.03 -11.07
N VAL A 52 -47.10 36.50 -10.54
CA VAL A 52 -48.02 35.70 -9.72
C VAL A 52 -48.72 34.66 -10.60
N GLN A 53 -48.61 33.38 -10.24
CA GLN A 53 -49.28 32.30 -10.96
C GLN A 53 -50.63 31.94 -10.34
N PHE A 54 -50.66 31.69 -9.03
CA PHE A 54 -51.87 31.29 -8.30
C PHE A 54 -51.70 31.46 -6.78
N PHE A 55 -52.77 31.19 -6.04
CA PHE A 55 -52.81 31.21 -4.58
C PHE A 55 -53.39 29.91 -4.06
N PHE A 56 -52.96 29.46 -2.88
CA PHE A 56 -53.63 28.37 -2.15
C PHE A 56 -53.85 28.73 -0.67
N PRO A 57 -54.96 28.29 -0.05
CA PRO A 57 -55.31 28.70 1.31
C PRO A 57 -54.48 27.98 2.39
N THR A 58 -54.18 28.69 3.47
CA THR A 58 -53.74 28.13 4.76
C THR A 58 -54.91 28.07 5.75
N VAL A 59 -54.76 27.35 6.87
CA VAL A 59 -55.86 27.25 7.86
C VAL A 59 -55.83 28.44 8.82
N ASP A 60 -54.66 28.76 9.36
CA ASP A 60 -54.38 29.93 10.20
C ASP A 60 -53.19 30.73 9.61
N GLU A 61 -52.74 31.79 10.29
CA GLU A 61 -51.66 32.66 9.82
C GLU A 61 -50.30 31.92 9.87
N ALA A 62 -49.67 31.72 8.71
CA ALA A 62 -48.38 31.04 8.62
C ALA A 62 -47.22 31.98 9.01
N VAL A 63 -46.53 31.66 10.11
CA VAL A 63 -45.39 32.43 10.62
C VAL A 63 -44.04 31.87 10.17
N GLN A 64 -44.00 30.62 9.73
CA GLN A 64 -42.87 30.00 9.08
C GLN A 64 -43.37 29.03 8.00
N ILE A 65 -42.72 29.02 6.83
CA ILE A 65 -42.96 28.03 5.79
C ILE A 65 -41.63 27.45 5.31
N VAL A 66 -41.60 26.15 5.04
CA VAL A 66 -40.45 25.44 4.46
C VAL A 66 -40.94 24.49 3.38
N HIS A 67 -40.26 24.46 2.25
CA HIS A 67 -40.53 23.49 1.18
C HIS A 67 -39.59 22.30 1.29
N CYS A 68 -40.08 21.11 0.92
CA CYS A 68 -39.28 19.91 0.80
C CYS A 68 -39.39 19.33 -0.62
N LEU A 69 -38.24 19.11 -1.27
CA LEU A 69 -38.17 18.47 -2.58
C LEU A 69 -38.79 17.06 -2.58
N ASN A 70 -38.40 16.20 -1.63
CA ASN A 70 -38.99 14.87 -1.51
C ASN A 70 -40.41 14.94 -0.96
N GLY A 71 -41.40 14.50 -1.74
CA GLY A 71 -42.82 14.69 -1.45
C GLY A 71 -43.44 15.96 -2.04
N ASP A 72 -42.61 16.89 -2.56
CA ASP A 72 -43.02 18.22 -3.02
C ASP A 72 -44.07 18.88 -2.11
N TYR A 73 -43.73 18.96 -0.82
CA TYR A 73 -44.65 19.44 0.21
C TYR A 73 -44.20 20.78 0.80
N VAL A 74 -45.16 21.56 1.28
CA VAL A 74 -44.92 22.81 2.01
C VAL A 74 -45.33 22.59 3.47
N ALA A 75 -44.36 22.53 4.38
CA ALA A 75 -44.64 22.53 5.81
C ALA A 75 -44.74 23.96 6.32
N SER A 76 -45.70 24.20 7.19
CA SER A 76 -46.02 25.49 7.76
C SER A 76 -46.13 25.40 9.28
N LEU A 77 -45.67 26.45 9.94
CA LEU A 77 -45.96 26.74 11.34
C LEU A 77 -47.02 27.82 11.35
N GLU A 78 -48.24 27.48 11.76
CA GLU A 78 -49.38 28.39 11.73
C GLU A 78 -49.82 28.76 13.14
N THR A 79 -50.07 30.06 13.36
CA THR A 79 -50.41 30.60 14.66
C THR A 79 -51.90 30.91 14.74
N LYS A 80 -52.55 30.36 15.76
CA LYS A 80 -53.94 30.67 16.08
C LYS A 80 -54.03 31.51 17.35
N TYR A 81 -54.60 32.70 17.22
CA TYR A 81 -54.89 33.59 18.35
C TYR A 81 -56.18 33.19 19.05
N ASN A 82 -56.09 32.84 20.34
CA ASN A 82 -57.29 32.63 21.16
C ASN A 82 -57.89 33.98 21.62
N ARG A 83 -59.15 34.00 22.06
CA ARG A 83 -59.88 35.17 22.62
C ARG A 83 -59.18 35.85 23.81
N GLN A 84 -58.15 35.21 24.38
CA GLN A 84 -57.31 35.73 25.48
C GLN A 84 -55.93 36.23 25.00
N ASN A 85 -55.71 36.40 23.69
CA ASN A 85 -54.41 36.73 23.07
C ASN A 85 -53.28 35.78 23.50
N ARG A 86 -53.58 34.48 23.57
CA ARG A 86 -52.56 33.43 23.72
C ARG A 86 -52.40 32.72 22.39
N ASP A 87 -51.15 32.59 21.98
CA ASP A 87 -50.77 32.06 20.67
C ASP A 87 -50.57 30.55 20.78
N THR A 88 -51.28 29.80 19.94
CA THR A 88 -51.14 28.35 19.85
C THR A 88 -50.69 28.01 18.44
N ASN A 89 -49.57 27.31 18.33
CA ASN A 89 -48.94 27.02 17.05
C ASN A 89 -49.26 25.59 16.62
N PHE A 90 -49.53 25.42 15.34
CA PHE A 90 -49.81 24.14 14.70
C PHE A 90 -48.81 23.91 13.58
N VAL A 91 -48.40 22.66 13.39
CA VAL A 91 -47.58 22.26 12.24
C VAL A 91 -48.47 21.57 11.22
N ARG A 92 -48.53 22.12 10.02
CA ARG A 92 -49.38 21.63 8.93
C ARG A 92 -48.58 21.46 7.66
N VAL A 93 -48.79 20.36 6.95
CA VAL A 93 -48.11 20.03 5.71
C VAL A 93 -49.10 20.06 4.55
N TYR A 94 -48.81 20.87 3.54
CA TYR A 94 -49.58 21.04 2.32
C TYR A 94 -48.94 20.24 1.19
N ILE A 95 -49.70 19.32 0.60
CA ILE A 95 -49.28 18.54 -0.58
C ILE A 95 -50.22 18.81 -1.74
N ASN A 96 -49.77 18.49 -2.96
CA ASN A 96 -50.50 18.77 -4.21
C ASN A 96 -50.85 20.26 -4.39
N TRP A 97 -50.03 21.14 -3.81
CA TRP A 97 -50.18 22.59 -3.90
C TRP A 97 -49.86 23.10 -5.32
N ASP A 98 -48.87 22.52 -6.01
CA ASP A 98 -48.52 22.81 -7.41
C ASP A 98 -49.09 21.73 -8.37
N SER A 99 -50.41 21.60 -8.41
CA SER A 99 -51.10 20.66 -9.33
C SER A 99 -51.75 21.40 -10.50
N VAL A 100 -51.94 20.71 -11.63
CA VAL A 100 -52.67 21.28 -12.79
C VAL A 100 -54.09 21.71 -12.40
N ALA A 101 -54.72 21.00 -11.46
CA ALA A 101 -56.03 21.38 -10.92
C ALA A 101 -55.95 22.68 -10.11
N ALA A 102 -54.89 22.89 -9.32
CA ALA A 102 -54.63 24.15 -8.61
C ALA A 102 -54.43 25.32 -9.59
N MET A 103 -53.68 25.10 -10.67
CA MET A 103 -53.43 26.09 -11.71
C MET A 103 -54.68 26.41 -12.58
N GLN A 104 -55.55 25.43 -12.84
CA GLN A 104 -56.76 25.65 -13.65
C GLN A 104 -57.89 26.32 -12.85
N GLN A 105 -58.04 25.99 -11.57
CA GLN A 105 -59.08 26.56 -10.70
C GLN A 105 -58.80 28.03 -10.34
N SER A 106 -57.52 28.40 -10.18
CA SER A 106 -57.11 29.80 -10.01
C SER A 106 -57.37 30.65 -11.26
N LYS A 107 -57.08 30.12 -12.48
CA LYS A 107 -57.36 30.82 -13.74
C LYS A 107 -58.85 31.09 -14.01
N MET A 108 -59.76 30.26 -13.48
CA MET A 108 -61.21 30.47 -13.61
C MET A 108 -61.74 31.61 -12.71
N THR A 109 -61.01 32.00 -11.68
CA THR A 109 -61.40 33.07 -10.73
C THR A 109 -60.69 34.40 -11.01
N SER A 110 -59.60 34.40 -11.79
CA SER A 110 -58.75 35.57 -12.06
C SER A 110 -59.09 36.32 -13.36
N GLY A 111 -60.37 36.63 -13.62
CA GLY A 111 -60.73 37.53 -14.71
C GLY A 111 -60.26 38.96 -14.44
N ASN A 112 -59.00 39.30 -14.78
CA ASN A 112 -58.39 40.65 -14.83
C ASN A 112 -58.56 41.61 -13.64
N VAL A 113 -58.99 41.13 -12.47
CA VAL A 113 -59.08 41.95 -11.25
C VAL A 113 -58.15 41.35 -10.21
N SER A 114 -57.22 42.17 -9.71
CA SER A 114 -56.44 41.88 -8.50
C SER A 114 -57.44 41.53 -7.39
N LEU A 115 -57.50 40.25 -7.00
CA LEU A 115 -58.42 39.76 -5.97
C LEU A 115 -58.17 40.60 -4.71
N GLY A 116 -59.15 41.44 -4.35
CA GLY A 116 -59.11 42.16 -3.08
C GLY A 116 -59.12 41.20 -1.91
N ALA A 117 -58.68 41.66 -0.74
CA ALA A 117 -58.49 40.93 0.53
C ALA A 117 -59.68 40.09 1.06
N SER A 118 -60.79 40.00 0.33
CA SER A 118 -62.04 39.34 0.74
C SER A 118 -62.42 38.11 -0.10
N GLU A 119 -61.71 37.78 -1.18
CA GLU A 119 -62.14 36.76 -2.16
C GLU A 119 -61.27 35.49 -2.21
N CYS A 120 -60.16 35.44 -1.46
CA CYS A 120 -59.28 34.26 -1.39
C CYS A 120 -59.97 32.99 -0.87
N GLY A 121 -61.08 33.12 -0.13
CA GLY A 121 -61.82 31.99 0.45
C GLY A 121 -62.53 31.08 -0.56
N MET A 122 -62.52 31.39 -1.86
CA MET A 122 -63.30 30.68 -2.89
C MET A 122 -62.44 29.85 -3.87
N VAL A 123 -61.11 29.81 -3.72
CA VAL A 123 -60.20 29.51 -4.86
C VAL A 123 -59.77 28.02 -4.98
N GLN A 124 -59.74 27.23 -3.90
CA GLN A 124 -59.41 25.79 -4.01
C GLN A 124 -59.98 24.99 -2.81
N PRO A 125 -60.79 23.93 -3.01
CA PRO A 125 -61.24 23.09 -1.90
C PRO A 125 -60.06 22.29 -1.32
N MET A 126 -59.75 22.56 -0.05
CA MET A 126 -58.70 21.88 0.72
C MET A 126 -59.27 20.71 1.51
N ARG A 127 -58.54 19.59 1.54
CA ARG A 127 -58.89 18.41 2.36
C ARG A 127 -57.97 18.31 3.56
N ALA A 128 -58.54 18.18 4.75
CA ALA A 128 -57.79 18.09 6.00
C ALA A 128 -57.73 16.65 6.51
N ARG A 129 -56.55 16.21 6.95
CA ARG A 129 -56.37 14.97 7.73
C ARG A 129 -55.29 15.10 8.78
N ILE A 130 -55.20 14.13 9.67
CA ILE A 130 -54.20 14.08 10.76
C ILE A 130 -53.20 12.97 10.46
N ALA A 131 -51.91 13.32 10.51
CA ALA A 131 -50.82 12.39 10.24
C ALA A 131 -50.91 11.12 11.12
N GLY A 132 -50.74 9.95 10.51
CA GLY A 132 -50.76 8.65 11.19
C GLY A 132 -52.09 8.21 11.79
N ARG A 133 -53.15 9.04 11.75
CA ARG A 133 -54.47 8.72 12.35
C ARG A 133 -55.59 8.55 11.33
N VAL A 134 -55.48 9.19 10.16
CA VAL A 134 -56.55 9.23 9.15
C VAL A 134 -55.99 8.82 7.80
N THR A 135 -56.46 7.69 7.28
CA THR A 135 -56.11 7.20 5.93
C THR A 135 -57.01 7.87 4.88
N PRO A 136 -56.46 8.39 3.76
CA PRO A 136 -57.26 8.99 2.68
C PRO A 136 -58.13 7.92 1.98
N THR A 137 -59.36 8.25 1.58
CA THR A 137 -60.25 7.25 0.94
C THR A 137 -60.09 7.19 -0.59
N THR A 138 -60.49 6.06 -1.20
CA THR A 138 -60.27 5.75 -2.63
C THR A 138 -60.80 6.81 -3.61
N ASN A 139 -62.05 7.27 -3.46
CA ASN A 139 -62.65 8.31 -4.31
C ASN A 139 -62.04 9.71 -4.09
N GLN A 140 -61.18 9.86 -3.07
CA GLN A 140 -60.63 11.14 -2.62
C GLN A 140 -59.22 11.41 -3.13
N SER A 141 -58.56 10.41 -3.73
CA SER A 141 -57.16 10.45 -4.16
C SER A 141 -56.99 10.65 -5.68
N GLU A 142 -58.08 10.58 -6.46
CA GLU A 142 -58.04 10.55 -7.93
C GLU A 142 -57.96 11.93 -8.60
N LEU A 143 -58.08 13.02 -7.83
CA LEU A 143 -57.99 14.40 -8.34
C LEU A 143 -56.99 15.13 -7.47
N GLY A 144 -55.93 15.70 -8.05
CA GLY A 144 -54.86 16.45 -7.38
C GLY A 144 -55.33 17.74 -6.68
N SER A 145 -56.33 17.64 -5.80
CA SER A 145 -56.78 18.68 -4.90
C SER A 145 -55.77 18.87 -3.78
N LEU A 146 -55.61 20.12 -3.34
CA LEU A 146 -54.82 20.49 -2.19
C LEU A 146 -55.21 19.67 -0.94
N GLU A 147 -54.24 19.02 -0.34
CA GLU A 147 -54.41 18.29 0.92
C GLU A 147 -53.51 18.89 2.00
N MET A 148 -54.09 19.04 3.19
CA MET A 148 -53.44 19.51 4.40
C MET A 148 -53.39 18.38 5.42
N ILE A 149 -52.18 18.05 5.86
CA ILE A 149 -51.88 17.05 6.88
C ILE A 149 -51.48 17.79 8.14
N GLU A 150 -52.30 17.73 9.18
CA GLU A 150 -51.95 18.27 10.49
C GLU A 150 -51.04 17.28 11.23
N VAL A 151 -49.86 17.75 11.65
CA VAL A 151 -48.86 16.94 12.36
C VAL A 151 -49.14 17.04 13.87
N PRO A 152 -49.42 15.91 14.55
CA PRO A 152 -49.80 15.94 15.96
C PRO A 152 -48.60 16.25 16.85
N VAL A 153 -48.53 17.46 17.41
CA VAL A 153 -47.46 17.92 18.31
C VAL A 153 -47.85 17.80 19.78
N ARG A 154 -46.89 17.44 20.65
CA ARG A 154 -47.12 17.27 22.10
C ARG A 154 -46.99 18.56 22.91
N ARG A 155 -46.24 19.52 22.38
CA ARG A 155 -45.94 20.82 22.99
C ARG A 155 -46.10 21.90 21.93
N ASN A 156 -46.20 23.15 22.36
CA ASN A 156 -46.32 24.28 21.43
C ASN A 156 -45.04 24.40 20.59
N PRO A 157 -45.09 24.19 19.27
CA PRO A 157 -43.93 24.27 18.39
C PRO A 157 -43.53 25.73 18.15
N ASN A 158 -42.22 25.99 18.03
CA ASN A 158 -41.70 27.34 17.77
C ASN A 158 -40.85 27.46 16.50
N CYS A 159 -40.36 26.34 15.94
CA CYS A 159 -39.63 26.32 14.67
C CYS A 159 -39.79 24.96 13.99
N ILE A 160 -39.76 24.95 12.66
CA ILE A 160 -39.78 23.74 11.83
C ILE A 160 -38.62 23.72 10.84
N ALA A 161 -38.14 22.53 10.47
CA ALA A 161 -37.17 22.33 9.40
C ALA A 161 -37.40 20.98 8.72
N CYS A 162 -37.06 20.84 7.45
CA CYS A 162 -37.18 19.57 6.72
C CYS A 162 -35.86 19.19 6.06
N CYS A 163 -35.62 17.88 5.92
CA CYS A 163 -34.53 17.38 5.09
C CYS A 163 -35.03 17.24 3.65
N GLN A 164 -34.39 17.98 2.74
CA GLN A 164 -34.78 18.05 1.32
C GLN A 164 -34.79 16.68 0.61
N VAL A 165 -33.90 15.76 1.00
CA VAL A 165 -33.72 14.46 0.32
C VAL A 165 -34.47 13.34 1.03
N SER A 166 -34.40 13.21 2.36
CA SER A 166 -35.13 12.17 3.08
C SER A 166 -36.63 12.47 3.21
N GLY A 167 -37.02 13.73 3.13
CA GLY A 167 -38.41 14.17 3.34
C GLY A 167 -38.77 14.37 4.81
N ASN A 168 -37.90 13.97 5.74
CA ASN A 168 -38.20 14.01 7.17
C ASN A 168 -38.41 15.44 7.69
N LEU A 169 -39.33 15.60 8.64
CA LEU A 169 -39.71 16.88 9.24
C LEU A 169 -39.24 16.95 10.70
N ALA A 170 -38.43 17.94 11.03
CA ALA A 170 -38.00 18.25 12.39
C ALA A 170 -38.84 19.41 12.96
N ILE A 171 -39.32 19.22 14.19
CA ILE A 171 -40.15 20.20 14.91
C ILE A 171 -39.47 20.53 16.23
N LEU A 172 -39.16 21.81 16.41
CA LEU A 172 -38.64 22.35 17.67
C LEU A 172 -39.79 22.80 18.57
N SER A 173 -39.70 22.46 19.85
CA SER A 173 -40.55 22.94 20.93
C SER A 173 -39.70 23.40 22.10
N SER A 174 -39.31 24.68 22.10
CA SER A 174 -38.39 25.29 23.07
C SER A 174 -37.00 24.65 23.05
N ARG A 175 -36.75 23.57 23.80
CA ARG A 175 -35.46 22.84 23.85
C ARG A 175 -35.53 21.43 23.29
N LEU A 176 -36.71 21.01 22.83
CA LEU A 176 -36.95 19.65 22.38
C LEU A 176 -37.08 19.61 20.87
N VAL A 177 -36.35 18.70 20.24
CA VAL A 177 -36.44 18.42 18.80
C VAL A 177 -37.09 17.05 18.61
N ASN A 178 -38.23 17.04 17.93
CA ASN A 178 -38.92 15.83 17.49
C ASN A 178 -38.77 15.67 15.98
N ILE A 179 -38.52 14.45 15.51
CA ILE A 179 -38.47 14.16 14.07
C ILE A 179 -39.68 13.31 13.69
N TYR A 180 -40.34 13.71 12.62
CA TYR A 180 -41.41 12.97 11.97
C TYR A 180 -40.88 12.43 10.63
N LYS A 181 -40.90 11.11 10.50
CA LYS A 181 -40.40 10.40 9.33
C LYS A 181 -41.39 10.52 8.18
N PHE A 182 -40.90 10.96 7.03
CA PHE A 182 -41.67 10.93 5.79
C PHE A 182 -41.88 9.49 5.33
N GLN A 183 -43.12 9.13 5.03
CA GLN A 183 -43.46 7.81 4.51
C GLN A 183 -44.44 7.88 3.36
N VAL A 184 -44.18 7.05 2.35
CA VAL A 184 -45.15 6.77 1.29
C VAL A 184 -45.90 5.50 1.64
N ARG A 185 -47.13 5.66 2.12
CA ARG A 185 -48.02 4.56 2.51
C ARG A 185 -48.88 4.14 1.32
N THR A 186 -49.32 2.89 1.33
CA THR A 186 -50.22 2.35 0.31
C THR A 186 -51.56 2.05 0.96
N HIS A 187 -52.63 2.55 0.38
CA HIS A 187 -53.98 2.28 0.84
C HIS A 187 -54.36 0.82 0.58
N ASP A 188 -54.89 0.12 1.59
CA ASP A 188 -55.08 -1.34 1.55
C ASP A 188 -55.99 -1.82 0.42
N ILE A 189 -57.08 -1.08 0.14
CA ILE A 189 -58.10 -1.46 -0.84
C ILE A 189 -57.73 -0.96 -2.24
N SER A 190 -57.64 0.37 -2.42
CA SER A 190 -57.33 1.01 -3.71
C SER A 190 -55.91 0.79 -4.23
N LYS A 191 -54.97 0.35 -3.38
CA LYS A 191 -53.54 0.27 -3.68
C LYS A 191 -52.90 1.60 -4.11
N LEU A 192 -53.57 2.72 -3.88
CA LEU A 192 -53.04 4.05 -4.15
C LEU A 192 -52.01 4.42 -3.09
N LYS A 193 -50.90 5.04 -3.53
CA LYS A 193 -49.86 5.55 -2.65
C LYS A 193 -50.24 6.96 -2.16
N PHE A 194 -49.91 7.28 -0.92
CA PHE A 194 -50.11 8.61 -0.33
C PHE A 194 -48.99 8.96 0.65
N ILE A 195 -48.74 10.25 0.84
CA ILE A 195 -47.72 10.77 1.77
C ILE A 195 -48.28 10.77 3.21
N ASP A 196 -47.50 10.33 4.19
CA ASP A 196 -47.84 10.46 5.62
C ASP A 196 -46.58 10.70 6.46
N PHE A 197 -46.77 11.05 7.73
CA PHE A 197 -45.68 11.35 8.66
C PHE A 197 -45.82 10.56 9.97
N ASP A 198 -44.76 9.85 10.34
CA ASP A 198 -44.71 9.06 11.58
C ASP A 198 -43.78 9.68 12.61
N GLU A 199 -44.26 9.90 13.85
CA GLU A 199 -43.45 10.39 14.96
C GLU A 199 -42.35 9.35 15.30
N MET A 200 -41.08 9.75 15.27
CA MET A 200 -40.00 8.88 15.74
C MET A 200 -40.13 8.59 17.24
N PRO A 201 -39.71 7.41 17.73
CA PRO A 201 -39.85 7.03 19.14
C PRO A 201 -38.90 7.77 20.10
N ILE A 202 -38.08 8.70 19.58
CA ILE A 202 -37.08 9.47 20.31
C ILE A 202 -37.37 10.97 20.24
N MET A 203 -37.06 11.65 21.33
CA MET A 203 -37.10 13.10 21.45
C MET A 203 -35.73 13.58 21.92
N MET A 204 -35.14 14.57 21.26
CA MET A 204 -33.82 15.07 21.60
C MET A 204 -33.97 16.35 22.43
N GLU A 205 -33.45 16.34 23.65
CA GLU A 205 -33.42 17.50 24.54
C GLU A 205 -32.06 18.20 24.48
N LEU A 206 -32.09 19.48 24.11
CA LEU A 206 -30.93 20.35 24.06
C LEU A 206 -30.74 21.08 25.41
N SER A 207 -29.49 21.37 25.74
CA SER A 207 -29.12 22.14 26.94
C SER A 207 -29.56 23.62 26.90
N PHE A 208 -29.85 24.15 25.71
CA PHE A 208 -30.29 25.53 25.46
C PHE A 208 -31.57 25.56 24.61
N ALA A 209 -32.18 26.75 24.47
CA ALA A 209 -33.35 26.96 23.62
C ALA A 209 -32.90 27.60 22.29
N PRO A 210 -32.72 26.83 21.21
CA PRO A 210 -32.40 27.40 19.90
C PRO A 210 -33.56 28.24 19.35
N PHE A 211 -33.22 29.22 18.51
CA PHE A 211 -34.22 29.94 17.71
C PHE A 211 -34.38 29.35 16.30
N GLU A 212 -33.37 28.63 15.82
CA GLU A 212 -33.37 27.98 14.50
C GLU A 212 -32.76 26.57 14.59
N ILE A 213 -33.32 25.65 13.82
CA ILE A 213 -32.80 24.29 13.61
C ILE A 213 -32.69 23.99 12.12
N GLN A 214 -31.72 23.14 11.74
CA GLN A 214 -31.61 22.59 10.39
C GLN A 214 -31.30 21.10 10.45
N MET A 215 -31.78 20.35 9.47
CA MET A 215 -31.58 18.90 9.40
C MET A 215 -31.24 18.48 7.98
N CYS A 216 -30.22 17.63 7.85
CA CYS A 216 -29.97 16.89 6.62
C CYS A 216 -29.64 15.44 6.97
N GLU A 217 -30.33 14.49 6.36
CA GLU A 217 -30.16 13.07 6.63
C GLU A 217 -30.29 12.80 8.14
N ASN A 218 -29.24 12.28 8.78
CA ASN A 218 -29.19 12.03 10.21
C ASN A 218 -28.37 13.08 10.99
N TYR A 219 -28.10 14.24 10.41
CA TYR A 219 -27.43 15.37 11.04
C TYR A 219 -28.45 16.43 11.45
N VAL A 220 -28.35 16.90 12.69
CA VAL A 220 -29.23 17.92 13.25
C VAL A 220 -28.37 19.04 13.82
N ALA A 221 -28.61 20.25 13.36
CA ALA A 221 -27.94 21.46 13.80
C ALA A 221 -28.95 22.38 14.50
N ALA A 222 -28.56 22.96 15.63
CA ALA A 222 -29.37 23.87 16.41
C ALA A 222 -28.55 25.11 16.78
N ILE A 223 -29.12 26.30 16.60
CA ILE A 223 -28.44 27.56 16.89
C ILE A 223 -29.28 28.48 17.77
N GLY A 224 -28.63 29.04 18.78
CA GLY A 224 -29.11 30.09 19.69
C GLY A 224 -28.26 31.35 19.50
N SER A 225 -28.52 32.41 20.26
CA SER A 225 -27.78 33.68 20.10
C SER A 225 -26.30 33.56 20.45
N ASP A 226 -25.95 32.78 21.48
CA ASP A 226 -24.58 32.60 21.96
C ASP A 226 -24.08 31.15 21.88
N THR A 227 -24.93 30.19 21.50
CA THR A 227 -24.61 28.76 21.49
C THR A 227 -25.02 28.07 20.19
N MET A 228 -24.20 27.14 19.71
CA MET A 228 -24.49 26.31 18.54
C MET A 228 -24.11 24.85 18.81
N HIS A 229 -24.98 23.93 18.39
CA HIS A 229 -24.78 22.49 18.55
C HIS A 229 -25.14 21.75 17.26
N LEU A 230 -24.18 21.05 16.66
CA LEU A 230 -24.37 20.08 15.59
C LEU A 230 -24.05 18.68 16.11
N PHE A 231 -24.95 17.74 15.86
CA PHE A 231 -24.75 16.34 16.23
C PHE A 231 -25.38 15.40 15.19
N ARG A 232 -24.89 14.16 15.16
CA ARG A 232 -25.40 13.07 14.32
C ARG A 232 -26.22 12.10 15.16
N VAL A 233 -27.35 11.65 14.63
CA VAL A 233 -28.19 10.59 15.22
C VAL A 233 -27.81 9.25 14.60
N LEU A 234 -27.42 8.29 15.45
CA LEU A 234 -26.98 6.95 15.07
C LEU A 234 -27.98 5.91 15.59
N SER A 235 -28.19 4.85 14.80
CA SER A 235 -28.92 3.64 15.25
C SER A 235 -27.90 2.58 15.66
N SER A 236 -28.10 1.93 16.80
CA SER A 236 -27.30 0.79 17.26
C SER A 236 -28.12 -0.49 17.08
N ASP A 237 -27.66 -1.36 16.18
CA ASP A 237 -28.18 -2.72 16.01
C ASP A 237 -27.69 -3.63 17.14
N LYS A 238 -28.60 -4.42 17.72
CA LYS A 238 -28.33 -5.37 18.82
C LYS A 238 -27.59 -6.64 18.39
N THR A 239 -27.07 -6.75 17.17
CA THR A 239 -26.45 -7.99 16.64
C THR A 239 -24.97 -8.17 16.96
N ILE A 240 -24.39 -7.38 17.87
CA ILE A 240 -23.03 -7.64 18.39
C ILE A 240 -23.09 -7.91 19.91
N GLU A 241 -23.76 -8.99 20.30
CA GLU A 241 -23.41 -9.72 21.52
C GLU A 241 -22.06 -10.43 21.30
N GLY A 242 -21.00 -9.62 21.39
CA GLY A 242 -19.60 -9.99 21.18
C GLY A 242 -18.63 -8.84 21.45
N ALA A 243 -19.12 -7.59 21.53
CA ALA A 243 -18.32 -6.41 21.90
C ALA A 243 -18.85 -5.68 23.15
N ALA A 244 -19.79 -6.28 23.87
CA ALA A 244 -20.20 -5.84 25.21
C ALA A 244 -19.16 -6.28 26.28
N SER A 245 -17.91 -5.88 26.10
CA SER A 245 -16.87 -5.89 27.15
C SER A 245 -15.75 -4.87 26.93
N VAL A 246 -15.99 -3.80 26.17
CA VAL A 246 -15.20 -2.57 26.31
C VAL A 246 -16.14 -1.47 26.77
N GLY A 247 -16.60 -1.61 28.02
CA GLY A 247 -16.85 -0.43 28.82
C GLY A 247 -15.54 0.31 28.89
N MET A 248 -15.37 1.34 28.05
CA MET A 248 -14.26 2.26 28.13
C MET A 248 -14.48 3.05 29.42
N LYS A 249 -14.04 2.44 30.54
CA LYS A 249 -13.68 3.18 31.73
C LYS A 249 -12.77 4.28 31.22
N ARG A 250 -13.23 5.53 31.30
CA ARG A 250 -12.35 6.70 31.33
C ARG A 250 -11.38 6.47 32.48
N GLY A 251 -10.28 5.79 32.17
CA GLY A 251 -9.11 5.73 33.01
C GLY A 251 -8.57 7.15 33.04
N ASN A 252 -8.34 7.65 34.26
CA ASN A 252 -7.37 8.70 34.46
C ASN A 252 -6.04 8.22 33.86
N THR A 253 -5.71 8.70 32.68
CA THR A 253 -4.34 8.72 32.17
C THR A 253 -4.05 10.15 31.80
N GLU A 254 -3.48 10.86 32.78
CA GLU A 254 -2.50 11.91 32.53
C GLU A 254 -1.38 11.30 31.65
N GLN A 255 -0.77 12.12 30.77
CA GLN A 255 0.26 11.80 29.76
C GLN A 255 -0.33 11.48 28.36
N ASP A 256 -0.05 12.18 27.26
CA ASP A 256 0.84 13.29 26.95
C ASP A 256 0.25 14.08 25.77
N PHE A 257 -0.08 15.35 25.98
CA PHE A 257 -0.30 16.32 24.89
C PHE A 257 1.03 17.03 24.64
N SER A 258 1.74 16.67 23.57
CA SER A 258 2.94 17.39 23.16
C SER A 258 2.54 18.68 22.43
N PHE A 259 2.69 19.82 23.10
CA PHE A 259 2.62 21.14 22.50
C PHE A 259 3.99 21.53 21.94
N LEU A 260 4.05 21.92 20.68
CA LEU A 260 5.13 22.72 20.11
C LEU A 260 4.87 24.20 20.43
N TYR A 261 5.31 24.66 21.60
CA TYR A 261 5.64 26.07 21.82
C TYR A 261 7.17 26.19 21.83
N SER A 262 7.68 26.88 20.83
CA SER A 262 9.05 27.40 20.81
C SER A 262 9.18 28.47 21.91
N HIS A 263 9.58 28.07 23.11
CA HIS A 263 10.46 28.81 24.04
C HIS A 263 10.86 27.85 25.18
N GLU A 264 12.18 27.66 25.36
CA GLU A 264 12.81 26.62 26.19
C GLU A 264 12.63 26.80 27.71
N ASN A 265 11.42 26.69 28.26
CA ASN A 265 11.22 26.35 29.67
C ASN A 265 9.84 25.70 29.90
N PRO A 266 9.77 24.57 30.64
CA PRO A 266 8.50 23.92 30.97
C PRO A 266 7.66 24.79 31.92
N ILE A 267 6.39 25.00 31.58
CA ILE A 267 5.43 25.78 32.37
C ILE A 267 4.96 24.94 33.57
N ASP A 268 5.13 25.46 34.80
CA ASP A 268 4.70 24.81 36.04
C ASP A 268 3.17 24.91 36.24
N PHE A 269 2.47 23.80 35.96
CA PHE A 269 1.02 23.66 36.11
C PHE A 269 0.53 23.93 37.54
N ALA A 270 1.36 23.67 38.56
CA ALA A 270 0.98 23.90 39.95
C ALA A 270 0.94 25.39 40.30
N GLN A 271 1.77 26.20 39.63
CA GLN A 271 1.81 27.64 39.80
C GLN A 271 0.61 28.32 39.11
N LEU A 272 0.25 27.86 37.91
CA LEU A 272 -0.91 28.34 37.16
C LEU A 272 -2.24 28.13 37.93
N LYS A 273 -2.39 26.97 38.57
CA LYS A 273 -3.57 26.61 39.39
C LYS A 273 -3.67 27.42 40.68
N LYS A 274 -2.53 27.87 41.24
CA LYS A 274 -2.49 28.77 42.40
C LYS A 274 -2.88 30.19 42.00
N ASP A 275 -2.43 30.65 40.83
CA ASP A 275 -2.76 31.97 40.29
C ASP A 275 -4.25 32.08 39.90
N GLU A 276 -4.86 31.02 39.36
CA GLU A 276 -6.31 30.96 39.05
C GLU A 276 -7.17 31.14 40.32
N LYS A 277 -6.75 30.54 41.44
CA LYS A 277 -7.42 30.72 42.73
C LYS A 277 -7.25 32.12 43.32
N GLN A 278 -6.14 32.80 43.02
CA GLN A 278 -5.87 34.16 43.52
C GLN A 278 -6.54 35.25 42.67
N LYS A 279 -6.64 35.09 41.34
CA LYS A 279 -7.12 36.15 40.43
C LYS A 279 -8.62 36.09 40.10
N ARG A 280 -9.36 35.05 40.51
CA ARG A 280 -10.80 34.83 40.19
C ARG A 280 -11.15 34.90 38.69
N GLN A 281 -10.17 34.84 37.79
CA GLN A 281 -10.37 34.68 36.36
C GLN A 281 -10.00 33.24 36.00
N LYS A 282 -10.92 32.52 35.37
CA LYS A 282 -10.65 31.18 34.80
C LYS A 282 -9.51 31.32 33.79
N VAL A 283 -8.53 30.45 33.87
CA VAL A 283 -7.46 30.41 32.86
C VAL A 283 -8.04 29.73 31.62
N THR A 284 -8.34 30.51 30.59
CA THR A 284 -8.70 29.98 29.26
C THR A 284 -7.42 29.55 28.55
N VAL A 285 -7.27 28.24 28.32
CA VAL A 285 -6.20 27.70 27.48
C VAL A 285 -6.62 27.92 26.03
N ASN A 286 -6.06 28.96 25.40
CA ASN A 286 -6.21 29.15 23.95
C ASN A 286 -5.29 28.15 23.24
N LEU A 287 -5.84 27.00 22.85
CA LEU A 287 -5.21 26.07 21.91
C LEU A 287 -5.17 26.71 20.51
N PRO A 288 -4.08 26.55 19.73
CA PRO A 288 -4.03 27.04 18.36
C PRO A 288 -4.85 26.10 17.47
N SER A 289 -6.11 26.43 17.21
CA SER A 289 -6.84 25.88 16.06
C SER A 289 -7.95 26.78 15.49
N ILE A 290 -8.18 27.97 16.06
CA ILE A 290 -8.98 29.02 15.40
C ILE A 290 -8.16 30.30 15.24
N ALA A 291 -6.88 30.10 14.91
CA ALA A 291 -6.01 31.13 14.38
C ALA A 291 -5.36 30.59 13.11
N LYS A 292 -6.18 30.21 12.11
CA LYS A 292 -5.68 30.30 10.75
C LYS A 292 -5.28 31.76 10.56
N GLU A 293 -4.08 32.01 10.02
CA GLU A 293 -3.41 33.31 9.83
C GLU A 293 -4.24 34.38 9.07
N ASN A 294 -5.52 34.09 8.79
CA ASN A 294 -6.46 34.86 8.00
C ASN A 294 -7.49 35.67 8.79
N SER A 295 -7.68 35.45 10.10
CA SER A 295 -8.58 36.31 10.90
C SER A 295 -7.92 37.67 11.15
N LEU A 296 -8.52 38.72 10.60
CA LEU A 296 -8.07 40.10 10.78
C LEU A 296 -8.62 40.73 12.07
N ILE A 297 -9.69 40.14 12.64
CA ILE A 297 -10.51 40.73 13.69
C ILE A 297 -10.29 39.98 15.02
N HIS A 298 -10.24 38.65 14.99
CA HIS A 298 -10.06 37.82 16.17
C HIS A 298 -8.62 37.29 16.25
N LYS A 299 -7.77 37.93 17.07
CA LYS A 299 -6.40 37.42 17.36
C LYS A 299 -6.41 36.06 18.09
N HIS A 300 -7.53 35.71 18.72
CA HIS A 300 -7.80 34.45 19.40
C HIS A 300 -9.21 33.99 19.05
N SER A 301 -9.48 32.68 19.05
CA SER A 301 -10.82 32.12 18.81
C SER A 301 -11.92 32.84 19.59
N PRO A 302 -13.05 33.24 18.96
CA PRO A 302 -14.18 33.79 19.69
C PRO A 302 -14.96 32.73 20.49
N PHE A 303 -14.60 31.45 20.39
CA PHE A 303 -15.35 30.35 21.00
C PHE A 303 -14.70 29.83 22.29
N THR A 304 -15.52 29.56 23.31
CA THR A 304 -15.11 28.72 24.45
C THR A 304 -15.35 27.25 24.14
N PHE A 305 -14.34 26.41 24.40
CA PHE A 305 -14.49 24.97 24.37
C PHE A 305 -15.30 24.50 25.60
N THR A 306 -16.53 24.04 25.42
CA THR A 306 -17.39 23.55 26.52
C THR A 306 -18.08 22.22 26.23
N ASP A 307 -17.30 21.15 26.02
CA ASP A 307 -17.81 19.77 25.84
C ASP A 307 -18.66 19.22 27.00
N LYS A 308 -18.55 19.82 28.18
CA LYS A 308 -19.19 19.30 29.40
C LYS A 308 -20.59 19.87 29.63
N ASP A 309 -20.86 21.09 29.18
CA ASP A 309 -22.10 21.80 29.53
C ASP A 309 -23.11 21.80 28.37
N LEU A 310 -22.66 21.67 27.12
CA LEU A 310 -23.50 21.80 25.93
C LEU A 310 -23.87 20.43 25.32
N ARG A 311 -24.70 19.65 26.01
CA ARG A 311 -25.09 18.29 25.55
C ARG A 311 -26.51 18.20 25.02
N ALA A 312 -26.72 17.24 24.14
CA ALA A 312 -28.04 16.77 23.71
C ALA A 312 -28.30 15.40 24.34
N ALA A 313 -29.52 15.17 24.83
CA ALA A 313 -29.91 13.91 25.45
C ALA A 313 -31.12 13.31 24.74
N ILE A 314 -31.12 12.00 24.53
CA ILE A 314 -32.27 11.27 23.99
C ILE A 314 -33.24 10.95 25.13
N LYS A 315 -34.50 11.38 24.99
CA LYS A 315 -35.62 11.00 25.85
C LYS A 315 -36.54 10.04 25.10
N PRO A 316 -36.84 8.85 25.64
CA PRO A 316 -37.84 7.97 25.05
C PRO A 316 -39.22 8.61 25.20
N ILE A 317 -40.03 8.45 24.16
CA ILE A 317 -41.36 9.05 24.09
C ILE A 317 -42.41 8.24 24.86
N ASN A 318 -42.28 6.91 24.89
CA ASN A 318 -43.13 5.97 25.62
C ASN A 318 -42.25 4.97 26.41
N SER A 319 -42.51 4.79 27.71
CA SER A 319 -41.78 3.85 28.57
C SER A 319 -42.25 2.39 28.49
N LEU A 320 -43.19 2.07 27.60
CA LEU A 320 -43.89 0.77 27.52
C LEU A 320 -43.63 -0.02 26.23
N GLU A 321 -42.93 0.56 25.24
CA GLU A 321 -42.59 -0.14 23.99
C GLU A 321 -41.17 -0.70 24.04
N ASP A 322 -41.05 -1.88 24.64
CA ASP A 322 -39.93 -2.78 24.43
C ASP A 322 -39.97 -3.29 22.97
N LYS A 323 -39.29 -2.61 22.05
CA LYS A 323 -38.80 -3.20 20.79
C LYS A 323 -37.68 -2.37 20.13
N THR A 324 -36.45 -2.87 20.33
CA THR A 324 -35.45 -3.19 19.29
C THR A 324 -34.54 -2.14 18.62
N GLN A 325 -34.54 -0.84 18.94
CA GLN A 325 -33.47 0.07 18.45
C GLN A 325 -32.93 0.99 19.55
N CYS A 326 -31.61 1.01 19.73
CA CYS A 326 -30.93 1.94 20.64
C CYS A 326 -30.37 3.10 19.80
N TYR A 327 -30.87 4.32 19.98
CA TYR A 327 -30.32 5.50 19.31
C TYR A 327 -29.20 6.11 20.17
N GLN A 328 -28.16 6.60 19.51
CA GLN A 328 -27.06 7.33 20.13
C GLN A 328 -26.84 8.67 19.42
N LEU A 329 -26.47 9.71 20.17
CA LEU A 329 -26.02 10.98 19.62
C LEU A 329 -24.49 11.02 19.59
N GLN A 330 -23.95 11.46 18.46
CA GLN A 330 -22.54 11.78 18.29
C GLN A 330 -22.43 13.29 18.09
N ASP A 331 -21.89 13.98 19.09
CA ASP A 331 -21.65 15.42 19.03
C ASP A 331 -20.54 15.75 18.02
N LEU A 332 -20.76 16.73 17.14
CA LEU A 332 -19.79 17.14 16.10
C LEU A 332 -19.27 18.57 16.32
N ILE A 333 -20.17 19.52 16.58
CA ILE A 333 -19.80 20.91 16.88
C ILE A 333 -20.53 21.34 18.15
N GLN A 334 -19.78 21.87 19.12
CA GLN A 334 -20.32 22.47 20.34
C GLN A 334 -19.63 23.82 20.56
N LEU A 335 -20.26 24.90 20.10
CA LEU A 335 -19.69 26.24 20.18
C LEU A 335 -20.49 27.11 21.14
N LYS A 336 -19.76 27.89 21.94
CA LYS A 336 -20.32 28.97 22.73
C LYS A 336 -19.47 30.22 22.56
N LEU A 337 -20.09 31.34 22.24
CA LEU A 337 -19.41 32.62 22.03
C LEU A 337 -18.92 33.19 23.36
N LEU A 338 -17.70 33.71 23.34
CA LEU A 338 -17.19 34.59 24.38
C LEU A 338 -17.89 35.96 24.24
N PRO A 339 -18.38 36.56 25.33
CA PRO A 339 -18.81 37.95 25.28
C PRO A 339 -17.58 38.83 25.06
N ILE A 340 -17.29 39.19 23.81
CA ILE A 340 -16.23 40.13 23.47
C ILE A 340 -16.78 41.54 23.71
N LEU A 341 -16.13 42.28 24.62
CA LEU A 341 -16.41 43.68 24.87
C LEU A 341 -15.69 44.51 23.79
N ILE A 342 -16.41 44.90 22.74
CA ILE A 342 -15.88 45.85 21.74
C ILE A 342 -16.03 47.26 22.34
N GLU A 343 -14.93 47.86 22.79
CA GLU A 343 -14.90 49.27 23.22
C GLU A 343 -15.01 50.19 22.00
N ASN A 344 -16.25 50.53 21.61
CA ASN A 344 -16.52 51.69 20.76
C ASN A 344 -17.40 52.69 21.51
N ASN A 345 -17.03 53.97 21.44
CA ASN A 345 -17.49 55.14 22.21
C ASN A 345 -19.02 55.35 22.38
N GLN A 346 -19.76 54.43 23.04
CA GLN A 346 -21.02 54.63 23.83
C GLN A 346 -21.98 53.42 23.84
N ARG A 347 -21.69 52.26 23.23
CA ARG A 347 -22.56 51.06 23.33
C ARG A 347 -21.75 49.75 23.43
N GLN A 348 -22.11 48.90 24.40
CA GLN A 348 -21.65 47.52 24.47
C GLN A 348 -22.33 46.71 23.35
N ILE A 349 -21.55 46.13 22.44
CA ILE A 349 -22.05 45.19 21.41
C ILE A 349 -21.46 43.81 21.76
N SER A 350 -22.30 42.86 22.12
CA SER A 350 -21.92 41.45 22.28
C SER A 350 -21.98 40.75 20.94
N GLU A 351 -20.94 39.98 20.60
CA GLU A 351 -20.97 39.10 19.44
C GLU A 351 -22.08 38.05 19.59
N GLU A 352 -22.80 37.78 18.50
CA GLU A 352 -23.88 36.80 18.44
C GLU A 352 -23.81 36.00 17.14
N PHE A 353 -24.37 34.79 17.18
CA PHE A 353 -24.58 33.99 15.98
C PHE A 353 -25.70 34.58 15.14
N LYS A 354 -25.42 34.82 13.86
CA LYS A 354 -26.34 35.44 12.90
C LYS A 354 -27.03 34.43 11.98
N SER A 355 -26.30 33.40 11.58
CA SER A 355 -26.81 32.43 10.60
C SER A 355 -26.09 31.10 10.72
N MET A 356 -26.78 30.04 10.34
CA MET A 356 -26.25 28.69 10.19
C MET A 356 -26.68 28.11 8.85
N ILE A 357 -25.82 27.35 8.20
CA ILE A 357 -26.20 26.59 7.00
C ILE A 357 -25.64 25.18 7.11
N LEU A 358 -26.51 24.18 6.96
CA LEU A 358 -26.15 22.77 6.87
C LEU A 358 -26.39 22.29 5.44
N LYS A 359 -25.32 21.93 4.72
CA LYS A 359 -25.37 21.55 3.31
C LYS A 359 -24.84 20.13 3.10
N PRO A 360 -25.71 19.17 2.73
CA PRO A 360 -25.27 17.83 2.35
C PRO A 360 -24.65 17.83 0.95
N LEU A 361 -23.61 17.03 0.75
CA LEU A 361 -22.87 16.91 -0.50
C LEU A 361 -23.05 15.49 -1.06
N TYR A 362 -23.87 15.39 -2.10
CA TYR A 362 -24.12 14.14 -2.80
C TYR A 362 -23.28 14.07 -4.07
N ILE A 363 -22.57 12.95 -4.25
CA ILE A 363 -21.75 12.64 -5.42
C ILE A 363 -22.11 11.26 -5.96
N ASP A 364 -21.51 10.87 -7.07
CA ASP A 364 -21.69 9.53 -7.63
C ASP A 364 -21.22 8.42 -6.66
N GLN A 365 -22.03 7.37 -6.53
CA GLN A 365 -21.83 6.25 -5.61
C GLN A 365 -20.49 5.56 -5.83
N GLN A 366 -19.98 5.54 -7.06
CA GLN A 366 -18.66 4.97 -7.39
C GLN A 366 -17.48 5.63 -6.65
N PHE A 367 -17.63 6.90 -6.25
CA PHE A 367 -16.62 7.64 -5.50
C PHE A 367 -16.80 7.53 -3.98
N ASN A 368 -17.90 6.93 -3.52
CA ASN A 368 -18.13 6.66 -2.11
C ASN A 368 -17.71 5.23 -1.78
N ARG A 369 -17.13 5.04 -0.59
CA ARG A 369 -17.01 3.68 -0.03
C ARG A 369 -18.43 3.16 0.22
N THR A 370 -18.70 1.87 0.15
CA THR A 370 -20.01 1.33 0.53
C THR A 370 -20.21 1.38 2.04
N SER A 371 -21.44 1.57 2.53
CA SER A 371 -21.77 1.50 3.97
C SER A 371 -23.01 0.64 4.16
N GLU A 372 -22.98 -0.22 5.17
CA GLU A 372 -24.14 -1.01 5.63
C GLU A 372 -24.86 -0.31 6.81
N ASP A 373 -24.74 1.02 6.92
CA ASP A 373 -25.39 1.81 7.98
C ASP A 373 -26.87 2.04 7.66
N HIS A 374 -27.73 1.17 8.18
CA HIS A 374 -29.18 1.31 8.09
C HIS A 374 -29.72 2.26 9.17
N SER A 375 -29.51 3.58 9.00
CA SER A 375 -30.19 4.58 9.83
C SER A 375 -31.58 4.88 9.27
N GLU A 376 -32.62 4.81 10.11
CA GLU A 376 -34.00 5.10 9.70
C GLU A 376 -34.24 6.54 9.25
N LEU A 377 -33.32 7.45 9.59
CA LEU A 377 -33.34 8.87 9.23
C LEU A 377 -32.74 9.14 7.84
N ARG A 378 -32.03 8.16 7.27
CA ARG A 378 -31.35 8.30 5.99
C ARG A 378 -32.30 8.10 4.81
N SER A 379 -32.04 8.85 3.76
CA SER A 379 -32.74 8.74 2.48
C SER A 379 -32.30 7.49 1.70
N HIS A 380 -33.07 7.15 0.67
CA HIS A 380 -32.71 6.14 -0.33
C HIS A 380 -31.44 6.49 -1.12
N TYR A 381 -30.96 7.74 -1.02
CA TYR A 381 -29.75 8.23 -1.68
C TYR A 381 -28.57 8.40 -0.73
N SER A 382 -28.62 7.81 0.46
CA SER A 382 -27.53 7.87 1.43
C SER A 382 -26.21 7.29 0.91
N ASP A 383 -26.24 6.35 -0.04
CA ASP A 383 -25.04 5.87 -0.74
C ASP A 383 -24.36 6.94 -1.61
N CYS A 384 -25.09 7.96 -2.02
CA CYS A 384 -24.55 9.12 -2.74
C CYS A 384 -24.02 10.20 -1.78
N LEU A 385 -24.41 10.17 -0.49
CA LEU A 385 -23.94 11.15 0.50
C LEU A 385 -22.46 10.90 0.82
N ASN A 386 -21.60 11.86 0.47
CA ASN A 386 -20.18 11.78 0.79
C ASN A 386 -19.85 12.49 2.11
N SER A 387 -20.44 13.67 2.30
CA SER A 387 -20.05 14.62 3.35
C SER A 387 -21.13 15.65 3.62
N VAL A 388 -21.00 16.34 4.76
CA VAL A 388 -21.86 17.45 5.18
C VAL A 388 -21.00 18.65 5.51
N ALA A 389 -21.28 19.79 4.88
CA ALA A 389 -20.67 21.07 5.21
C ALA A 389 -21.58 21.87 6.15
N CYS A 390 -21.00 22.47 7.19
CA CYS A 390 -21.70 23.34 8.12
C CYS A 390 -21.04 24.71 8.17
N MET A 391 -21.76 25.75 7.76
CA MET A 391 -21.32 27.14 7.90
C MET A 391 -21.95 27.74 9.16
N VAL A 392 -21.12 28.26 10.05
CA VAL A 392 -21.54 28.98 11.26
C VAL A 392 -21.09 30.42 11.14
N VAL A 393 -22.01 31.37 11.23
CA VAL A 393 -21.72 32.79 10.99
C VAL A 393 -21.93 33.61 12.25
N THR A 394 -20.87 34.33 12.62
CA THR A 394 -20.87 35.39 13.63
C THR A 394 -21.19 36.73 12.97
N GLN A 395 -21.07 37.83 13.72
CA GLN A 395 -21.29 39.15 13.14
C GLN A 395 -20.21 39.55 12.11
N GLN A 396 -18.98 39.05 12.24
CA GLN A 396 -17.83 39.51 11.44
C GLN A 396 -17.18 38.40 10.59
N GLU A 397 -17.35 37.14 10.98
CA GLU A 397 -16.70 36.01 10.31
C GLU A 397 -17.63 34.80 10.15
N GLY A 398 -17.44 34.06 9.06
CA GLY A 398 -18.07 32.78 8.80
C GLY A 398 -17.08 31.62 8.93
N TYR A 399 -17.44 30.60 9.68
CA TYR A 399 -16.62 29.41 9.94
C TYR A 399 -17.21 28.22 9.18
N LEU A 400 -16.46 27.70 8.21
CA LEU A 400 -16.87 26.57 7.38
C LEU A 400 -16.27 25.27 7.94
N HIS A 401 -17.14 24.42 8.46
CA HIS A 401 -16.82 23.07 8.91
C HIS A 401 -17.20 22.04 7.86
N PHE A 402 -16.44 20.96 7.77
CA PHE A 402 -16.66 19.88 6.82
C PHE A 402 -16.54 18.53 7.51
N PHE A 403 -17.55 17.68 7.35
CA PHE A 403 -17.58 16.33 7.95
C PHE A 403 -17.72 15.29 6.85
N ALA A 404 -16.75 14.38 6.75
CA ALA A 404 -16.88 13.19 5.91
C ALA A 404 -17.90 12.23 6.54
N ASP A 405 -18.82 11.67 5.75
CA ASP A 405 -19.90 10.87 6.33
C ASP A 405 -19.44 9.55 6.97
N LYS A 406 -18.29 9.02 6.55
CA LYS A 406 -17.76 7.71 6.98
C LYS A 406 -16.58 7.79 7.95
N ASP A 407 -15.71 8.78 7.76
CA ASP A 407 -14.48 8.96 8.53
C ASP A 407 -14.60 10.23 9.40
N VAL A 408 -15.58 10.25 10.32
CA VAL A 408 -15.73 11.36 11.30
C VAL A 408 -14.71 11.16 12.42
N SER A 409 -13.49 11.66 12.21
CA SER A 409 -12.49 11.82 13.26
C SER A 409 -12.93 12.95 14.19
N LEU A 410 -13.20 12.63 15.46
CA LEU A 410 -13.46 13.64 16.49
C LEU A 410 -12.17 14.34 16.95
N ASP A 411 -11.01 13.78 16.61
CA ASP A 411 -9.68 14.28 17.00
C ASP A 411 -9.07 15.27 15.98
N GLU A 412 -9.68 15.43 14.79
CA GLU A 412 -9.19 16.34 13.74
C GLU A 412 -9.96 17.67 13.71
N ASP A 413 -9.26 18.74 13.33
CA ASP A 413 -9.89 20.06 13.13
C ASP A 413 -10.75 20.06 11.85
N ASN A 414 -12.07 19.96 12.05
CA ASN A 414 -13.04 19.95 10.96
C ASN A 414 -13.31 21.35 10.36
N CYS A 415 -12.72 22.43 10.90
CA CYS A 415 -12.86 23.79 10.35
C CYS A 415 -11.92 24.02 9.15
N ILE A 416 -12.45 23.96 7.93
CA ILE A 416 -11.62 24.03 6.72
C ILE A 416 -11.33 25.46 6.25
N ALA A 417 -12.20 26.43 6.51
CA ALA A 417 -12.01 27.81 6.07
C ALA A 417 -12.73 28.84 6.96
N VAL A 418 -12.18 30.06 7.03
CA VAL A 418 -12.78 31.22 7.70
C VAL A 418 -12.98 32.34 6.69
N TYR A 419 -14.20 32.86 6.61
CA TYR A 419 -14.66 33.90 5.70
C TYR A 419 -14.74 35.23 6.45
N PRO A 420 -13.79 36.16 6.24
CA PRO A 420 -13.89 37.50 6.82
C PRO A 420 -14.81 38.36 5.96
N PHE A 421 -15.83 38.95 6.59
CA PHE A 421 -16.76 39.86 5.92
C PHE A 421 -16.26 41.30 5.98
N THR A 422 -16.67 42.14 5.02
CA THR A 422 -16.17 43.54 4.99
C THR A 422 -16.95 44.48 5.91
N ALA A 423 -18.15 44.08 6.33
CA ALA A 423 -19.01 44.76 7.28
C ALA A 423 -19.86 43.75 8.08
N PRO A 424 -20.51 44.16 9.19
CA PRO A 424 -21.36 43.26 9.98
C PRO A 424 -22.40 42.53 9.12
N VAL A 425 -22.51 41.21 9.30
CA VAL A 425 -23.42 40.35 8.54
C VAL A 425 -24.78 40.26 9.20
N PHE A 426 -25.82 40.31 8.36
CA PHE A 426 -27.20 40.00 8.76
C PHE A 426 -27.56 38.54 8.48
N LYS A 427 -27.26 38.05 7.28
CA LYS A 427 -27.60 36.70 6.84
C LYS A 427 -26.64 36.23 5.76
N VAL A 428 -26.41 34.92 5.68
CA VAL A 428 -25.68 34.29 4.57
C VAL A 428 -26.52 33.25 3.85
N ILE A 429 -26.17 32.97 2.59
CA ILE A 429 -26.66 31.85 1.79
C ILE A 429 -25.47 31.20 1.11
N MET A 430 -25.53 29.87 0.96
CA MET A 430 -24.44 29.07 0.40
C MET A 430 -24.91 28.30 -0.83
N GLU A 431 -24.41 28.71 -1.99
CA GLU A 431 -24.53 27.98 -3.24
C GLU A 431 -23.57 26.79 -3.28
N ASP A 432 -23.47 26.12 -4.43
CA ASP A 432 -22.54 25.00 -4.64
C ASP A 432 -21.09 25.47 -4.69
N TYR A 433 -20.86 26.71 -5.14
CA TYR A 433 -19.52 27.26 -5.37
C TYR A 433 -19.30 28.67 -4.81
N PHE A 434 -20.37 29.40 -4.45
CA PHE A 434 -20.28 30.73 -3.84
C PHE A 434 -20.98 30.84 -2.48
N LEU A 435 -20.43 31.69 -1.62
CA LEU A 435 -21.05 32.15 -0.37
C LEU A 435 -21.51 33.60 -0.57
N HIS A 436 -22.80 33.85 -0.37
CA HIS A 436 -23.41 35.17 -0.44
C HIS A 436 -23.64 35.67 0.97
N ALA A 437 -23.01 36.78 1.32
CA ALA A 437 -23.14 37.43 2.61
C ALA A 437 -23.83 38.78 2.46
N LEU A 438 -24.98 38.92 3.10
CA LEU A 438 -25.68 40.20 3.20
C LEU A 438 -25.15 40.95 4.41
N THR A 439 -24.44 42.03 4.16
CA THR A 439 -23.78 42.88 5.15
C THR A 439 -24.49 44.23 5.26
N GLU A 440 -24.15 45.01 6.29
CA GLU A 440 -24.62 46.40 6.44
C GLU A 440 -24.37 47.27 5.20
N THR A 441 -23.34 46.96 4.41
CA THR A 441 -22.94 47.72 3.23
C THR A 441 -23.53 47.18 1.92
N GLY A 442 -24.10 45.98 1.91
CA GLY A 442 -24.68 45.37 0.71
C GLY A 442 -24.46 43.87 0.63
N LEU A 443 -24.49 43.32 -0.59
CA LEU A 443 -24.28 41.91 -0.87
C LEU A 443 -22.84 41.64 -1.30
N GLU A 444 -22.18 40.71 -0.61
CA GLU A 444 -20.82 40.25 -0.87
C GLU A 444 -20.85 38.79 -1.33
N THR A 445 -20.07 38.44 -2.36
CA THR A 445 -20.00 37.07 -2.90
C THR A 445 -18.56 36.52 -2.84
N TYR A 446 -18.37 35.38 -2.17
CA TYR A 446 -17.07 34.75 -1.93
C TYR A 446 -16.97 33.36 -2.53
N THR A 447 -15.77 32.92 -2.96
CA THR A 447 -15.55 31.54 -3.42
C THR A 447 -15.56 30.50 -2.28
N LEU A 448 -16.11 29.32 -2.54
CA LEU A 448 -16.23 28.26 -1.53
C LEU A 448 -15.03 27.30 -1.49
N ARG A 449 -14.62 26.91 -0.27
CA ARG A 449 -13.56 25.91 -0.05
C ARG A 449 -14.07 24.47 0.07
N ILE A 450 -15.39 24.26 0.06
CA ILE A 450 -16.03 22.94 0.15
C ILE A 450 -15.49 21.98 -0.91
N GLY A 451 -15.36 22.43 -2.16
CA GLY A 451 -14.90 21.57 -3.25
C GLY A 451 -13.46 21.10 -3.10
N HIS A 452 -12.60 21.92 -2.51
CA HIS A 452 -11.19 21.57 -2.28
C HIS A 452 -11.10 20.40 -1.30
N GLN A 453 -11.85 20.47 -0.19
CA GLN A 453 -11.88 19.40 0.80
C GLN A 453 -12.57 18.14 0.26
N LEU A 454 -13.69 18.29 -0.46
CA LEU A 454 -14.40 17.16 -1.07
C LEU A 454 -13.47 16.35 -2.00
N CYS A 455 -12.73 17.04 -2.86
CA CYS A 455 -11.78 16.39 -3.77
C CYS A 455 -10.63 15.70 -3.02
N ARG A 456 -10.18 16.27 -1.90
CA ARG A 456 -9.11 15.68 -1.07
C ARG A 456 -9.55 14.36 -0.44
N ASN A 457 -10.80 14.27 0.00
CA ASN A 457 -11.35 13.07 0.63
C ASN A 457 -11.56 11.90 -0.37
N ILE A 458 -11.92 12.21 -1.62
CA ILE A 458 -12.16 11.19 -2.66
C ILE A 458 -10.83 10.60 -3.18
N ASN A 459 -9.80 11.43 -3.36
CA ASN A 459 -8.60 11.07 -4.12
C ASN A 459 -7.45 10.56 -3.22
N HIS A 460 -7.73 9.62 -2.31
CA HIS A 460 -6.68 8.95 -1.55
C HIS A 460 -5.70 8.24 -2.51
N MET A 461 -4.48 8.80 -2.62
CA MET A 461 -3.23 8.11 -3.01
C MET A 461 -2.98 7.83 -4.51
N ASP A 462 -3.00 8.85 -5.37
CA ASP A 462 -2.03 8.88 -6.50
C ASP A 462 -1.75 10.30 -7.01
N SER A 463 -0.64 10.91 -6.55
CA SER A 463 -0.23 12.29 -6.92
C SER A 463 0.02 12.47 -8.44
N MET A 464 0.10 11.37 -9.19
CA MET A 464 0.41 11.39 -10.62
C MET A 464 -0.83 11.35 -11.52
N LEU A 465 -2.02 11.01 -11.02
CA LEU A 465 -3.24 10.88 -11.82
C LEU A 465 -4.20 12.05 -11.67
N VAL A 466 -4.28 12.64 -10.47
CA VAL A 466 -5.21 13.74 -10.17
C VAL A 466 -4.51 14.81 -9.36
N ALA A 467 -4.69 16.08 -9.74
CA ALA A 467 -4.24 17.24 -8.99
C ALA A 467 -5.44 18.01 -8.42
N ILE A 468 -5.18 18.71 -7.32
CA ILE A 468 -6.16 19.56 -6.63
C ILE A 468 -5.43 20.86 -6.28
N PRO A 469 -6.01 22.04 -6.57
CA PRO A 469 -5.50 23.30 -6.09
C PRO A 469 -5.34 23.33 -4.56
N SER A 470 -4.46 24.20 -4.05
CA SER A 470 -4.24 24.31 -2.61
C SER A 470 -5.46 24.87 -1.90
N ILE A 471 -5.84 24.27 -0.77
CA ILE A 471 -6.92 24.79 0.08
C ILE A 471 -6.49 26.03 0.87
N GLU A 472 -5.18 26.23 1.01
CA GLU A 472 -4.58 27.33 1.81
C GLU A 472 -4.59 28.66 1.07
N ASP A 473 -4.86 28.65 -0.24
CA ASP A 473 -4.96 29.88 -1.04
C ASP A 473 -6.05 30.81 -0.49
N SER A 474 -5.79 32.11 -0.51
CA SER A 474 -6.69 33.14 0.03
C SER A 474 -8.07 33.09 -0.64
N ILE A 475 -9.16 33.17 0.13
CA ILE A 475 -10.52 33.21 -0.43
C ILE A 475 -10.69 34.46 -1.32
N CYS A 476 -11.42 34.30 -2.42
CA CYS A 476 -11.70 35.37 -3.37
C CYS A 476 -13.05 36.01 -3.10
N LEU A 477 -13.07 37.33 -2.87
CA LEU A 477 -14.26 38.17 -2.90
C LEU A 477 -14.49 38.62 -4.33
N VAL A 478 -15.46 38.01 -4.99
CA VAL A 478 -15.70 38.18 -6.41
C VAL A 478 -16.78 39.24 -6.66
N GLY A 479 -17.84 39.28 -5.84
CA GLY A 479 -18.97 40.19 -6.05
C GLY A 479 -19.17 41.18 -4.91
N LEU A 480 -19.47 42.43 -5.26
CA LEU A 480 -19.88 43.49 -4.35
C LEU A 480 -21.02 44.31 -4.98
N GLY A 481 -22.23 44.20 -4.44
CA GLY A 481 -23.43 44.87 -4.96
C GLY A 481 -24.16 45.66 -3.85
N PRO A 482 -24.48 46.95 -4.05
CA PRO A 482 -25.18 47.74 -3.05
C PRO A 482 -26.68 47.41 -3.03
N PHE A 483 -27.09 46.50 -2.16
CA PHE A 483 -28.49 46.22 -1.86
C PHE A 483 -28.81 46.68 -0.44
N LEU A 484 -29.70 47.68 -0.31
CA LEU A 484 -30.03 48.30 0.97
C LEU A 484 -31.41 47.84 1.45
N GLY A 485 -31.59 47.76 2.77
CA GLY A 485 -32.88 47.43 3.38
C GLY A 485 -33.35 46.00 3.14
N VAL A 486 -32.47 45.09 2.70
CA VAL A 486 -32.80 43.67 2.51
C VAL A 486 -33.07 43.01 3.86
N GLU A 487 -34.27 42.47 4.04
CA GLU A 487 -34.70 41.78 5.26
C GLU A 487 -34.61 40.26 5.13
N ARG A 488 -34.85 39.73 3.92
CA ARG A 488 -34.80 38.29 3.65
C ARG A 488 -33.99 38.00 2.39
N MET A 489 -33.24 36.91 2.47
CA MET A 489 -32.48 36.31 1.38
C MET A 489 -32.90 34.85 1.24
N LEU A 490 -33.19 34.41 0.02
CA LEU A 490 -33.60 33.03 -0.34
C LEU A 490 -32.84 32.56 -1.58
N LEU A 491 -32.63 31.24 -1.70
CA LEU A 491 -31.95 30.61 -2.82
C LEU A 491 -32.88 29.66 -3.57
N ALA A 492 -33.03 29.88 -4.86
CA ALA A 492 -33.56 28.92 -5.83
C ALA A 492 -32.42 28.30 -6.64
N ASP A 493 -32.70 27.31 -7.49
CA ASP A 493 -31.66 26.64 -8.29
C ASP A 493 -30.89 27.61 -9.21
N ASN A 494 -31.60 28.59 -9.75
CA ASN A 494 -31.05 29.56 -10.71
C ASN A 494 -31.23 31.02 -10.28
N TYR A 495 -31.75 31.30 -9.07
CA TYR A 495 -32.03 32.67 -8.63
C TYR A 495 -31.64 32.89 -7.17
N LEU A 496 -31.00 34.02 -6.90
CA LEU A 496 -30.85 34.59 -5.57
C LEU A 496 -31.92 35.68 -5.38
N LEU A 497 -32.78 35.51 -4.38
CA LEU A 497 -33.90 36.41 -4.13
C LEU A 497 -33.62 37.27 -2.91
N LEU A 498 -33.78 38.60 -3.06
CA LEU A 498 -33.67 39.56 -1.98
C LEU A 498 -35.01 40.28 -1.80
N LEU A 499 -35.58 40.22 -0.60
CA LEU A 499 -36.75 41.02 -0.23
C LEU A 499 -36.28 42.22 0.59
N ALA A 500 -36.41 43.41 0.01
CA ALA A 500 -36.00 44.66 0.62
C ALA A 500 -37.19 45.51 1.05
N ASN A 501 -37.11 46.03 2.26
CA ASN A 501 -38.06 46.99 2.77
C ASN A 501 -37.65 48.41 2.38
N SER A 502 -38.61 49.14 1.82
CA SER A 502 -38.39 50.48 1.30
C SER A 502 -38.59 51.59 2.35
N GLU A 503 -39.05 51.23 3.56
CA GLU A 503 -39.21 52.12 4.72
C GLU A 503 -37.99 52.15 5.65
N SER A 504 -37.13 51.12 5.61
CA SER A 504 -35.88 51.04 6.40
C SER A 504 -34.70 51.79 5.76
N SER A 505 -34.93 52.45 4.63
CA SER A 505 -33.93 53.29 3.97
C SER A 505 -33.82 54.65 4.68
N PRO A 506 -32.62 55.13 5.08
CA PRO A 506 -32.46 56.39 5.81
C PRO A 506 -32.79 57.66 4.99
N ALA A 507 -33.28 57.50 3.75
CA ALA A 507 -33.48 58.58 2.78
C ALA A 507 -34.95 59.00 2.54
N ARG A 508 -35.95 58.46 3.27
CA ARG A 508 -37.34 58.95 3.17
C ARG A 508 -37.79 59.70 4.42
N SER A 509 -38.01 60.99 4.23
CA SER A 509 -38.70 61.89 5.15
C SER A 509 -40.16 61.47 5.33
N VAL A 510 -40.58 61.55 6.59
CA VAL A 510 -41.90 61.25 7.14
C VAL A 510 -43.00 62.06 6.44
N SER A 511 -43.56 61.57 5.34
CA SER A 511 -44.80 62.15 4.78
C SER A 511 -45.48 61.24 3.75
N SER A 512 -46.18 60.19 4.21
CA SER A 512 -47.37 59.65 3.54
C SER A 512 -48.04 58.58 4.40
N SER A 513 -48.83 59.02 5.37
CA SER A 513 -49.82 58.16 6.04
C SER A 513 -50.98 57.90 5.08
N GLY A 514 -50.80 56.93 4.18
CA GLY A 514 -51.85 56.39 3.32
C GLY A 514 -52.57 55.24 4.02
N SER A 515 -53.90 55.27 3.98
CA SER A 515 -54.85 54.34 4.62
C SER A 515 -54.88 52.92 4.00
N SER A 516 -53.72 52.28 3.82
CA SER A 516 -53.61 50.90 3.34
C SER A 516 -52.99 50.05 4.44
N THR A 517 -53.67 48.99 4.90
CA THR A 517 -53.17 48.08 5.94
C THR A 517 -52.06 47.12 5.47
N ALA A 518 -51.74 47.11 4.18
CA ALA A 518 -50.71 46.28 3.58
C ALA A 518 -49.43 47.10 3.29
N THR A 519 -48.33 46.69 3.91
CA THR A 519 -46.96 47.13 3.64
C THR A 519 -46.41 46.37 2.44
N PHE A 520 -45.59 47.02 1.60
CA PHE A 520 -45.04 46.42 0.38
C PHE A 520 -43.51 46.36 0.43
N LEU A 521 -42.93 45.26 -0.05
CA LEU A 521 -41.49 45.04 -0.19
C LEU A 521 -41.09 45.04 -1.67
N THR A 522 -39.81 45.37 -1.92
CA THR A 522 -39.19 45.21 -3.23
C THR A 522 -38.53 43.84 -3.31
N LEU A 523 -38.96 43.01 -4.25
CA LEU A 523 -38.36 41.73 -4.60
C LEU A 523 -37.31 41.94 -5.69
N TYR A 524 -36.07 41.64 -5.39
CA TYR A 524 -34.99 41.49 -6.37
C TYR A 524 -34.81 40.00 -6.69
N ALA A 525 -35.12 39.60 -7.91
CA ALA A 525 -34.79 38.28 -8.43
C ALA A 525 -33.51 38.38 -9.27
N LEU A 526 -32.40 37.88 -8.72
CA LEU A 526 -31.08 37.91 -9.35
C LEU A 526 -30.81 36.55 -9.97
N GLU A 527 -30.70 36.48 -11.29
CA GLU A 527 -30.41 35.22 -11.99
C GLU A 527 -28.94 34.84 -11.79
N LEU A 528 -28.71 33.61 -11.34
CA LEU A 528 -27.39 33.06 -11.06
C LEU A 528 -26.67 32.69 -12.37
N PRO A 529 -25.37 33.00 -12.48
CA PRO A 529 -24.60 32.67 -13.67
C PRO A 529 -24.36 31.17 -13.75
N THR A 530 -24.30 30.61 -14.95
CA THR A 530 -23.87 29.21 -15.11
C THR A 530 -22.37 29.07 -14.78
N PRO A 531 -21.90 27.89 -14.32
CA PRO A 531 -20.47 27.66 -14.05
C PRO A 531 -19.56 27.99 -15.25
N LYS A 532 -20.07 27.79 -16.47
CA LYS A 532 -19.43 28.17 -17.74
C LYS A 532 -19.25 29.69 -17.87
N ALA A 533 -20.30 30.47 -17.57
CA ALA A 533 -20.24 31.93 -17.61
C ALA A 533 -19.22 32.45 -16.59
N VAL A 534 -19.29 31.95 -15.35
CA VAL A 534 -18.34 32.30 -14.28
C VAL A 534 -16.89 32.00 -14.67
N PHE A 535 -16.63 30.83 -15.26
CA PHE A 535 -15.29 30.49 -15.73
C PHE A 535 -14.79 31.45 -16.81
N ASN A 536 -15.64 31.85 -17.76
CA ASN A 536 -15.26 32.78 -18.82
C ASN A 536 -14.89 34.16 -18.24
N ASP A 537 -15.70 34.67 -17.31
CA ASP A 537 -15.44 35.95 -16.64
C ASP A 537 -14.14 35.91 -15.83
N ILE A 538 -13.93 34.83 -15.06
CA ILE A 538 -12.68 34.62 -14.33
C ILE A 538 -11.48 34.52 -15.26
N SER A 539 -11.63 33.80 -16.38
CA SER A 539 -10.58 33.61 -17.37
C SER A 539 -10.17 34.90 -18.07
N ILE A 540 -11.10 35.83 -18.33
CA ILE A 540 -10.80 37.13 -18.92
C ILE A 540 -9.85 37.90 -18.00
N VAL A 541 -10.19 38.02 -16.71
CA VAL A 541 -9.35 38.73 -15.73
C VAL A 541 -8.05 37.99 -15.46
N ALA A 542 -8.08 36.66 -15.37
CA ALA A 542 -6.87 35.86 -15.21
C ALA A 542 -5.89 36.12 -16.36
N ASN A 543 -6.36 36.08 -17.62
CA ASN A 543 -5.50 36.23 -18.79
C ASN A 543 -4.79 37.60 -18.85
N VAL A 544 -5.37 38.67 -18.31
CA VAL A 544 -4.69 39.97 -18.15
C VAL A 544 -3.43 39.85 -17.27
N HIS A 545 -3.48 38.96 -16.28
CA HIS A 545 -2.38 38.70 -15.35
C HIS A 545 -1.44 37.57 -15.78
N ARG A 546 -1.70 36.89 -16.90
CA ARG A 546 -0.99 35.66 -17.32
C ARG A 546 0.54 35.80 -17.29
N PHE A 547 1.06 36.93 -17.75
CA PHE A 547 2.51 37.18 -17.83
C PHE A 547 2.98 38.29 -16.87
N SER A 548 2.08 39.07 -16.25
CA SER A 548 2.43 40.12 -15.30
C SER A 548 2.46 39.62 -13.85
N SER A 549 1.61 38.65 -13.49
CA SER A 549 1.60 37.99 -12.19
C SER A 549 1.13 36.53 -12.32
N ALA A 550 2.09 35.62 -12.47
CA ALA A 550 1.84 34.19 -12.60
C ALA A 550 1.06 33.61 -11.40
N GLN A 551 1.35 34.08 -10.17
CA GLN A 551 0.63 33.64 -8.97
C GLN A 551 -0.83 34.12 -8.97
N THR A 552 -1.11 35.34 -9.46
CA THR A 552 -2.49 35.81 -9.60
C THR A 552 -3.24 35.04 -10.66
N TYR A 553 -2.61 34.80 -11.82
CA TYR A 553 -3.16 33.96 -12.88
C TYR A 553 -3.53 32.56 -12.36
N CYS A 554 -2.58 31.88 -11.74
CA CYS A 554 -2.77 30.53 -11.23
C CYS A 554 -3.90 30.44 -10.21
N HIS A 555 -3.94 31.39 -9.26
CA HIS A 555 -4.98 31.39 -8.23
C HIS A 555 -6.38 31.57 -8.84
N LEU A 556 -6.56 32.55 -9.76
CA LEU A 556 -7.85 32.76 -10.42
C LEU A 556 -8.30 31.54 -11.24
N VAL A 557 -7.40 30.94 -12.01
CA VAL A 557 -7.72 29.75 -12.79
C VAL A 557 -7.99 28.55 -11.88
N SER A 558 -7.30 28.42 -10.74
CA SER A 558 -7.58 27.41 -9.72
C SER A 558 -8.98 27.55 -9.12
N GLU A 559 -9.40 28.77 -8.76
CA GLU A 559 -10.77 29.02 -8.27
C GLU A 559 -11.79 28.62 -9.34
N ALA A 560 -11.61 29.09 -10.58
CA ALA A 560 -12.52 28.80 -11.68
C ALA A 560 -12.57 27.29 -12.01
N HIS A 561 -11.43 26.60 -11.97
CA HIS A 561 -11.34 25.16 -12.14
C HIS A 561 -12.17 24.42 -11.08
N MET A 562 -12.11 24.87 -9.82
CA MET A 562 -12.88 24.24 -8.74
C MET A 562 -14.38 24.48 -8.87
N ILE A 563 -14.81 25.64 -9.37
CA ILE A 563 -16.23 25.92 -9.69
C ILE A 563 -16.75 24.93 -10.73
N LEU A 564 -16.01 24.74 -11.83
CA LEU A 564 -16.37 23.78 -12.88
C LEU A 564 -16.42 22.35 -12.37
N ARG A 565 -15.39 21.96 -11.60
CA ARG A 565 -15.28 20.62 -11.02
C ARG A 565 -16.46 20.32 -10.10
N MET A 566 -16.84 21.27 -9.25
CA MET A 566 -18.01 21.13 -8.37
C MET A 566 -19.31 20.99 -9.16
N GLY A 567 -19.48 21.76 -10.24
CA GLY A 567 -20.63 21.65 -11.13
C GLY A 567 -20.76 20.30 -11.82
N LEU A 568 -19.66 19.56 -12.00
CA LEU A 568 -19.66 18.19 -12.56
C LEU A 568 -19.82 17.11 -11.48
N MET A 569 -19.36 17.35 -10.25
CA MET A 569 -19.31 16.34 -9.19
C MET A 569 -20.59 16.25 -8.35
N LEU A 570 -21.24 17.38 -8.06
CA LEU A 570 -22.42 17.41 -7.20
C LEU A 570 -23.66 16.95 -7.95
N LYS A 571 -24.43 16.05 -7.33
CA LYS A 571 -25.74 15.63 -7.84
C LYS A 571 -26.77 16.71 -7.62
N LYS A 572 -27.60 16.95 -8.65
CA LYS A 572 -28.81 17.77 -8.56
C LYS A 572 -30.06 16.88 -8.52
N TRP A 573 -31.11 17.37 -7.88
CA TRP A 573 -32.35 16.65 -7.68
C TRP A 573 -33.45 17.28 -8.54
N ALA A 574 -34.31 16.44 -9.10
CA ALA A 574 -35.55 16.88 -9.74
C ALA A 574 -36.73 16.10 -9.17
N VAL A 575 -37.93 16.66 -9.30
CA VAL A 575 -39.17 16.06 -8.82
C VAL A 575 -39.80 15.23 -9.97
N VAL A 576 -40.17 13.98 -9.69
CA VAL A 576 -40.94 13.11 -10.59
C VAL A 576 -42.30 12.79 -9.98
N ASP A 577 -43.32 12.71 -10.83
CA ASP A 577 -44.66 12.31 -10.46
C ASP A 577 -44.81 10.78 -10.60
N GLU A 578 -44.74 10.05 -9.48
CA GLU A 578 -44.93 8.59 -9.45
C GLU A 578 -46.27 8.24 -8.79
N ALA A 579 -47.23 7.75 -9.59
CA ALA A 579 -48.44 7.10 -9.07
C ALA A 579 -49.14 7.88 -7.93
N HIS A 580 -49.40 9.17 -8.16
CA HIS A 580 -50.05 10.14 -7.25
C HIS A 580 -49.20 10.69 -6.10
N VAL A 581 -47.90 10.37 -6.04
CA VAL A 581 -46.95 10.94 -5.08
C VAL A 581 -45.76 11.53 -5.83
N LYS A 582 -45.41 12.77 -5.51
CA LYS A 582 -44.21 13.42 -6.04
C LYS A 582 -42.97 12.97 -5.26
N GLY A 583 -42.05 12.28 -5.93
CA GLY A 583 -40.76 11.84 -5.36
C GLY A 583 -39.60 12.60 -5.98
N ILE A 584 -38.40 12.40 -5.46
CA ILE A 584 -37.17 12.94 -6.06
C ILE A 584 -36.39 11.87 -6.83
N PHE A 585 -35.67 12.32 -7.85
CA PHE A 585 -34.71 11.52 -8.59
C PHE A 585 -33.48 12.36 -8.96
N GLU A 586 -32.39 11.70 -9.32
CA GLU A 586 -31.18 12.36 -9.78
C GLU A 586 -31.41 13.00 -11.16
N HIS A 587 -31.23 14.32 -11.25
CA HIS A 587 -31.26 15.05 -12.50
C HIS A 587 -29.92 14.92 -13.22
N ARG A 588 -29.87 14.14 -14.31
CA ARG A 588 -28.70 14.04 -15.19
C ARG A 588 -28.79 15.06 -16.33
N ALA A 589 -28.26 16.25 -16.12
CA ALA A 589 -28.11 17.23 -17.19
C ALA A 589 -27.00 16.77 -18.18
N ALA A 590 -27.22 16.97 -19.49
CA ALA A 590 -26.19 16.77 -20.50
C ALA A 590 -25.14 17.88 -20.34
N ASN A 591 -24.03 17.55 -19.69
CA ASN A 591 -22.99 18.50 -19.30
C ASN A 591 -21.80 18.51 -20.28
N ASP A 592 -21.97 18.08 -21.53
CA ASP A 592 -20.87 17.95 -22.51
C ASP A 592 -20.10 19.28 -22.66
N ASP A 593 -20.82 20.40 -22.79
CA ASP A 593 -20.26 21.76 -22.81
C ASP A 593 -19.44 22.11 -21.56
N LEU A 594 -19.87 21.63 -20.38
CA LEU A 594 -19.21 21.89 -19.11
C LEU A 594 -17.95 21.01 -18.95
N VAL A 595 -18.01 19.77 -19.46
CA VAL A 595 -16.86 18.85 -19.51
C VAL A 595 -15.76 19.45 -20.38
N ASP A 596 -16.07 19.95 -21.56
CA ASP A 596 -15.06 20.56 -22.46
C ASP A 596 -14.35 21.76 -21.81
N ILE A 597 -15.09 22.60 -21.09
CA ILE A 597 -14.54 23.77 -20.41
C ILE A 597 -13.74 23.34 -19.17
N TYR A 598 -14.16 22.29 -18.47
CA TYR A 598 -13.38 21.69 -17.40
C TYR A 598 -12.05 21.14 -17.92
N LEU A 599 -12.04 20.39 -19.04
CA LEU A 599 -10.82 19.92 -19.69
C LEU A 599 -9.90 21.09 -20.09
N LEU A 600 -10.49 22.18 -20.61
CA LEU A 600 -9.75 23.41 -20.91
C LEU A 600 -9.12 24.01 -19.63
N SER A 601 -9.85 24.08 -18.52
CA SER A 601 -9.32 24.59 -17.25
C SER A 601 -8.12 23.76 -16.75
N CYS A 602 -8.19 22.43 -16.87
CA CYS A 602 -7.08 21.52 -16.57
C CYS A 602 -5.87 21.81 -17.46
N ALA A 603 -6.09 22.03 -18.76
CA ALA A 603 -5.03 22.36 -19.71
C ALA A 603 -4.39 23.73 -19.39
N LEU A 604 -5.17 24.73 -18.97
CA LEU A 604 -4.64 26.05 -18.58
C LEU A 604 -3.78 25.99 -17.31
N LEU A 605 -4.17 25.20 -16.31
CA LEU A 605 -3.34 24.95 -15.12
C LEU A 605 -2.07 24.19 -15.48
N GLY A 606 -2.17 23.15 -16.31
CA GLY A 606 -1.01 22.43 -16.82
C GLY A 606 -0.04 23.33 -17.58
N ASP A 607 -0.53 24.23 -18.44
CA ASP A 607 0.27 25.23 -19.14
C ASP A 607 1.04 26.15 -18.18
N HIS A 608 0.40 26.59 -17.09
CA HIS A 608 1.03 27.43 -16.09
C HIS A 608 2.16 26.70 -15.36
N TYR A 609 1.88 25.51 -14.83
CA TYR A 609 2.88 24.72 -14.11
C TYR A 609 4.03 24.28 -15.01
N MET A 610 3.78 24.13 -16.31
CA MET A 610 4.80 23.80 -17.30
C MET A 610 5.85 24.89 -17.46
N MET A 611 5.42 26.15 -17.34
CA MET A 611 6.28 27.32 -17.44
C MET A 611 6.93 27.71 -16.11
N CYS A 612 6.64 26.99 -15.02
CA CYS A 612 7.25 27.22 -13.73
C CYS A 612 8.69 26.64 -13.67
N PRO A 613 9.65 27.37 -13.07
CA PRO A 613 11.03 26.89 -12.95
C PRO A 613 11.24 25.94 -11.75
N ASN A 614 10.30 25.89 -10.80
CA ASN A 614 10.39 25.14 -9.55
C ASN A 614 9.90 23.69 -9.69
N GLU A 615 10.64 22.74 -9.14
CA GLU A 615 10.34 21.31 -9.22
C GLU A 615 9.02 20.90 -8.60
N ALA A 616 8.71 21.40 -7.40
CA ALA A 616 7.43 21.11 -6.77
C ALA A 616 6.25 21.57 -7.63
N SER A 617 6.40 22.70 -8.32
CA SER A 617 5.36 23.28 -9.17
C SER A 617 5.23 22.54 -10.51
N TYR A 618 6.34 22.27 -11.22
CA TYR A 618 6.25 21.63 -12.53
C TYR A 618 5.95 20.12 -12.47
N ARG A 619 6.03 19.48 -11.30
CA ARG A 619 5.53 18.11 -11.10
C ARG A 619 4.00 18.02 -11.30
N LEU A 620 3.27 19.10 -11.01
CA LEU A 620 1.81 19.15 -11.17
C LEU A 620 1.36 19.16 -12.65
N VAL A 621 2.26 19.33 -13.61
CA VAL A 621 1.91 19.29 -15.05
C VAL A 621 1.30 17.95 -15.43
N ILE A 622 1.92 16.85 -14.98
CA ILE A 622 1.52 15.49 -15.35
C ILE A 622 0.05 15.23 -14.98
N PRO A 623 -0.38 15.39 -13.71
CA PRO A 623 -1.78 15.16 -13.36
C PRO A 623 -2.74 16.14 -14.07
N TYR A 624 -2.41 17.43 -14.23
CA TYR A 624 -3.30 18.36 -14.91
C TYR A 624 -3.48 18.07 -16.41
N TYR A 625 -2.42 17.72 -17.14
CA TYR A 625 -2.54 17.35 -18.55
C TYR A 625 -3.22 16.00 -18.76
N ARG A 626 -3.09 15.07 -17.81
CA ARG A 626 -3.89 13.83 -17.80
C ARG A 626 -5.37 14.10 -17.59
N MET A 627 -5.71 14.93 -16.60
CA MET A 627 -7.09 15.37 -16.37
C MET A 627 -7.65 16.11 -17.58
N ALA A 628 -6.82 16.83 -18.34
CA ALA A 628 -7.20 17.52 -19.56
C ALA A 628 -7.25 16.63 -20.82
N LEU A 629 -6.84 15.35 -20.72
CA LEU A 629 -6.73 14.40 -21.84
C LEU A 629 -5.84 14.92 -22.99
N ILE A 630 -4.79 15.67 -22.67
CA ILE A 630 -3.89 16.30 -23.66
C ILE A 630 -2.83 15.30 -24.13
N SER A 631 -2.70 15.16 -25.46
CA SER A 631 -1.64 14.33 -26.03
C SER A 631 -0.26 15.01 -25.89
N PRO A 632 0.85 14.24 -25.82
CA PRO A 632 2.21 14.80 -25.75
C PRO A 632 2.55 15.79 -26.88
N MET A 633 2.01 15.55 -28.08
CA MET A 633 2.21 16.44 -29.24
C MET A 633 1.45 17.76 -29.10
N GLU A 634 0.25 17.73 -28.55
CA GLU A 634 -0.52 18.94 -28.26
C GLU A 634 0.14 19.74 -27.14
N ALA A 635 0.63 19.08 -26.09
CA ALA A 635 1.41 19.72 -25.03
C ALA A 635 2.60 20.51 -25.60
N LEU A 636 3.39 19.92 -26.51
CA LEU A 636 4.49 20.61 -27.18
C LEU A 636 4.03 21.85 -27.97
N LYS A 637 2.94 21.75 -28.74
CA LYS A 637 2.39 22.88 -29.50
C LYS A 637 1.94 24.01 -28.58
N ARG A 638 1.29 23.68 -27.46
CA ARG A 638 0.82 24.64 -26.45
C ARG A 638 1.99 25.38 -25.81
N VAL A 639 3.01 24.65 -25.38
CA VAL A 639 4.21 25.26 -24.77
C VAL A 639 4.94 26.15 -25.76
N LYS A 640 5.13 25.71 -27.00
CA LYS A 640 5.81 26.53 -28.03
C LYS A 640 5.08 27.86 -28.25
N LYS A 641 3.75 27.82 -28.38
CA LYS A 641 2.92 29.04 -28.48
C LYS A 641 3.09 29.96 -27.27
N LEU A 642 3.22 29.40 -26.06
CA LEU A 642 3.41 30.17 -24.84
C LEU A 642 4.82 30.75 -24.71
N GLN A 643 5.84 30.03 -25.17
CA GLN A 643 7.22 30.52 -25.24
C GLN A 643 7.31 31.71 -26.22
N ASP A 644 6.65 31.60 -27.38
CA ASP A 644 6.56 32.68 -28.37
C ASP A 644 5.84 33.92 -27.81
N GLN A 645 4.80 33.72 -26.98
CA GLN A 645 4.03 34.82 -26.37
C GLN A 645 4.74 35.49 -25.18
N SER A 646 5.51 34.74 -24.41
CA SER A 646 6.17 35.22 -23.19
C SER A 646 7.60 35.72 -23.42
N ASN A 647 8.17 35.49 -24.61
CA ASN A 647 9.61 35.66 -24.90
C ASN A 647 10.52 34.90 -23.90
N SER A 648 10.02 33.83 -23.28
CA SER A 648 10.73 33.03 -22.28
C SER A 648 11.00 31.62 -22.80
N GLN A 649 12.23 31.13 -22.63
CA GLN A 649 12.68 29.81 -23.09
C GLN A 649 12.65 28.75 -21.96
N VAL A 650 11.76 28.90 -20.98
CA VAL A 650 11.64 27.93 -19.86
C VAL A 650 11.18 26.57 -20.39
N SER A 651 11.91 25.53 -20.01
CA SER A 651 11.84 24.18 -20.58
C SER A 651 11.87 23.06 -19.53
N LYS A 652 12.17 23.38 -18.27
CA LYS A 652 12.35 22.38 -17.20
C LYS A 652 11.09 21.55 -16.97
N GLY A 653 9.93 22.21 -16.88
CA GLY A 653 8.64 21.53 -16.74
C GLY A 653 8.31 20.68 -17.97
N LEU A 654 8.53 21.22 -19.18
CA LEU A 654 8.30 20.50 -20.43
C LEU A 654 9.13 19.22 -20.50
N MET A 655 10.38 19.32 -20.09
CA MET A 655 11.27 18.18 -20.07
C MET A 655 10.87 17.14 -19.03
N ASN A 656 10.45 17.56 -17.83
CA ASN A 656 9.94 16.64 -16.82
C ASN A 656 8.70 15.87 -17.32
N TYR A 657 7.77 16.58 -17.97
CA TYR A 657 6.59 15.97 -18.57
C TYR A 657 6.97 14.96 -19.67
N LEU A 658 7.84 15.35 -20.60
CA LEU A 658 8.32 14.47 -21.68
C LEU A 658 9.06 13.24 -21.16
N LYS A 659 9.91 13.40 -20.14
CA LYS A 659 10.61 12.29 -19.47
C LYS A 659 9.59 11.30 -18.90
N HIS A 660 8.58 11.79 -18.19
CA HIS A 660 7.53 10.94 -17.65
C HIS A 660 6.76 10.22 -18.75
N THR A 661 6.32 10.95 -19.78
CA THR A 661 5.61 10.36 -20.93
C THR A 661 6.41 9.22 -21.54
N LEU A 662 7.73 9.39 -21.76
CA LEU A 662 8.58 8.35 -22.34
C LEU A 662 8.74 7.09 -21.49
N LEU A 663 8.81 7.26 -20.17
CA LEU A 663 8.96 6.13 -19.24
C LEU A 663 7.67 5.31 -19.12
N GLU A 664 6.53 5.89 -19.48
CA GLU A 664 5.24 5.20 -19.44
C GLU A 664 4.93 4.39 -20.70
N ILE A 665 5.53 4.75 -21.84
CA ILE A 665 5.35 3.98 -23.06
C ILE A 665 6.04 2.62 -22.84
N LYS A 666 5.25 1.56 -22.69
CA LYS A 666 5.76 0.19 -22.42
C LYS A 666 5.54 -0.75 -23.59
N THR A 667 4.63 -0.43 -24.52
CA THR A 667 4.24 -1.32 -25.61
C THR A 667 4.59 -0.77 -26.99
N SER A 668 4.97 -1.66 -27.91
CA SER A 668 5.29 -1.32 -29.30
C SER A 668 4.12 -0.67 -30.04
N TYR A 669 2.86 -1.01 -29.69
CA TYR A 669 1.67 -0.43 -30.33
C TYR A 669 1.44 1.05 -29.95
N GLU A 670 1.72 1.43 -28.71
CA GLU A 670 1.70 2.83 -28.29
C GLU A 670 2.90 3.58 -28.86
N ALA A 671 4.06 2.93 -28.92
CA ALA A 671 5.26 3.46 -29.56
C ALA A 671 4.99 3.81 -31.03
N ASP A 672 4.30 2.95 -31.78
CA ASP A 672 3.98 3.18 -33.19
C ASP A 672 3.11 4.43 -33.42
N ARG A 673 2.30 4.86 -32.45
CA ARG A 673 1.54 6.13 -32.56
C ARG A 673 2.43 7.36 -32.45
N TYR A 674 3.53 7.27 -31.70
CA TYR A 674 4.45 8.39 -31.44
C TYR A 674 5.72 8.37 -32.32
N PHE A 675 6.14 7.18 -32.75
CA PHE A 675 7.40 6.90 -33.44
C PHE A 675 7.24 6.15 -34.78
N GLY A 676 6.03 5.74 -35.19
CA GLY A 676 5.80 4.93 -36.39
C GLY A 676 5.97 5.69 -37.72
N ASN A 677 6.18 4.94 -38.81
CA ASN A 677 6.49 5.45 -40.16
C ASN A 677 5.42 6.35 -40.83
N GLY A 678 4.22 6.44 -40.25
CA GLY A 678 3.18 7.39 -40.69
C GLY A 678 3.42 8.83 -40.21
N SER A 679 4.26 9.03 -39.18
CA SER A 679 4.63 10.34 -38.64
C SER A 679 6.09 10.66 -38.95
N LYS A 680 6.40 10.85 -40.24
CA LYS A 680 7.64 11.55 -40.57
C LYS A 680 7.54 12.98 -39.99
N ASN A 681 8.28 13.24 -38.90
CA ASN A 681 8.74 14.58 -38.47
C ASN A 681 7.81 15.45 -37.59
N SER A 682 7.38 15.02 -36.39
CA SER A 682 6.94 16.06 -35.44
C SER A 682 7.22 15.83 -33.96
N PHE A 683 6.81 14.70 -33.37
CA PHE A 683 7.00 14.51 -31.92
C PHE A 683 8.42 14.03 -31.59
N SER A 684 8.89 12.95 -32.22
CA SER A 684 10.23 12.37 -31.99
C SER A 684 11.36 13.33 -32.36
N GLU A 685 11.23 14.05 -33.48
CA GLU A 685 12.20 15.07 -33.90
C GLU A 685 12.18 16.29 -32.98
N ALA A 686 11.01 16.85 -32.65
CA ALA A 686 10.94 17.96 -31.70
C ALA A 686 11.45 17.58 -30.31
N MET A 687 11.22 16.34 -29.88
CA MET A 687 11.75 15.81 -28.63
C MET A 687 13.27 15.69 -28.66
N LEU A 688 13.83 15.07 -29.71
CA LEU A 688 15.28 14.89 -29.83
C LEU A 688 15.99 16.23 -30.00
N ASP A 689 15.43 17.17 -30.78
CA ASP A 689 15.92 18.54 -30.89
C ASP A 689 15.92 19.26 -29.53
N LEU A 690 14.88 19.04 -28.71
CA LEU A 690 14.77 19.66 -27.39
C LEU A 690 15.76 19.05 -26.39
N LEU A 691 15.97 17.72 -26.46
CA LEU A 691 17.03 17.03 -25.71
C LEU A 691 18.43 17.50 -26.14
N GLU A 692 18.65 17.70 -27.44
CA GLU A 692 19.92 18.18 -28.01
C GLU A 692 20.22 19.62 -27.58
N ARG A 693 19.23 20.52 -27.60
CA ARG A 693 19.41 21.94 -27.24
C ARG A 693 19.62 22.18 -25.75
N GLN A 694 19.10 21.30 -24.89
CA GLN A 694 19.05 21.51 -23.44
C GLN A 694 20.20 20.86 -22.67
N GLY A 695 21.08 20.09 -23.34
CA GLY A 695 22.29 19.51 -22.73
C GLY A 695 21.99 18.62 -21.52
N PHE A 696 21.38 17.46 -21.74
CA PHE A 696 20.88 16.62 -20.64
C PHE A 696 21.95 15.73 -20.01
N SER A 697 22.31 16.01 -18.75
CA SER A 697 23.12 15.11 -17.92
C SER A 697 22.43 13.75 -17.66
N ASP A 698 21.09 13.71 -17.66
CA ASP A 698 20.28 12.52 -17.32
C ASP A 698 19.81 11.72 -18.54
N LEU A 699 20.24 12.08 -19.75
CA LEU A 699 19.93 11.33 -20.98
C LEU A 699 20.39 9.86 -20.93
N PRO A 700 21.59 9.53 -20.41
CA PRO A 700 22.02 8.14 -20.27
C PRO A 700 21.02 7.30 -19.47
N ASN A 701 20.54 7.79 -18.32
CA ASN A 701 19.57 7.08 -17.49
C ASN A 701 18.22 6.90 -18.18
N LEU A 702 17.79 7.87 -18.97
CA LEU A 702 16.56 7.75 -19.77
C LEU A 702 16.69 6.66 -20.84
N ILE A 703 17.85 6.55 -21.49
CA ILE A 703 18.15 5.50 -22.46
C ILE A 703 18.18 4.12 -21.81
N LEU A 704 18.72 4.01 -20.59
CA LEU A 704 18.74 2.75 -19.84
C LEU A 704 17.31 2.31 -19.47
N LYS A 705 16.44 3.23 -19.07
CA LYS A 705 15.09 2.92 -18.59
C LYS A 705 14.03 2.77 -19.68
N SER A 706 14.17 3.44 -20.83
CA SER A 706 13.18 3.37 -21.93
C SER A 706 13.64 2.44 -23.06
N ARG A 707 12.95 1.30 -23.24
CA ARG A 707 13.21 0.37 -24.37
C ARG A 707 12.90 1.00 -25.73
N ILE A 708 11.83 1.77 -25.82
CA ILE A 708 11.31 2.32 -27.09
C ILE A 708 12.24 3.38 -27.66
N LEU A 709 12.83 4.22 -26.81
CA LEU A 709 13.78 5.24 -27.25
C LEU A 709 14.99 4.60 -27.97
N ARG A 710 15.42 3.43 -27.50
CA ARG A 710 16.53 2.65 -28.09
C ARG A 710 16.18 2.09 -29.48
N GLU A 711 14.94 1.67 -29.69
CA GLU A 711 14.49 1.01 -30.93
C GLU A 711 14.30 2.00 -32.11
N TYR A 712 13.87 3.25 -31.85
CA TYR A 712 13.48 4.19 -32.92
C TYR A 712 14.49 5.33 -33.18
N SER A 713 15.47 5.55 -32.31
CA SER A 713 16.37 6.74 -32.42
C SER A 713 17.86 6.46 -32.19
N THR A 714 18.31 5.22 -32.40
CA THR A 714 19.67 4.74 -32.09
C THR A 714 20.79 5.63 -32.67
N ASP A 715 20.75 5.98 -33.97
CA ASP A 715 21.82 6.75 -34.62
C ASP A 715 21.93 8.19 -34.12
N LYS A 716 20.80 8.87 -33.91
CA LYS A 716 20.78 10.25 -33.38
C LYS A 716 21.24 10.28 -31.93
N LEU A 717 20.83 9.31 -31.11
CA LEU A 717 21.26 9.22 -29.70
C LEU A 717 22.76 8.95 -29.56
N ILE A 718 23.34 8.11 -30.41
CA ILE A 718 24.79 7.87 -30.44
C ILE A 718 25.52 9.19 -30.73
N ASN A 719 25.08 9.97 -31.73
CA ASN A 719 25.70 11.25 -32.06
C ASN A 719 25.61 12.24 -30.88
N ILE A 720 24.45 12.37 -30.24
CA ILE A 720 24.26 13.26 -29.09
C ILE A 720 25.18 12.87 -27.91
N LEU A 721 25.26 11.58 -27.57
CA LEU A 721 26.10 11.10 -26.47
C LEU A 721 27.60 11.26 -26.77
N VAL A 722 28.03 11.06 -28.02
CA VAL A 722 29.44 11.17 -28.42
C VAL A 722 29.88 12.64 -28.52
N GLU A 723 29.07 13.51 -29.13
CA GLU A 723 29.47 14.89 -29.44
C GLU A 723 29.22 15.91 -28.31
N ARG A 724 28.21 15.72 -27.45
CA ARG A 724 27.72 16.78 -26.54
C ARG A 724 27.75 16.45 -25.05
N CYS A 725 27.76 15.18 -24.66
CA CYS A 725 27.84 14.78 -23.24
C CYS A 725 29.29 14.61 -22.79
N SER A 726 29.96 15.68 -22.37
CA SER A 726 31.32 15.63 -21.80
C SER A 726 31.37 15.81 -20.28
N ASP A 727 30.21 15.85 -19.62
CA ASP A 727 30.11 16.06 -18.17
C ASP A 727 30.63 14.86 -17.36
N ALA A 728 31.48 15.16 -16.37
CA ALA A 728 32.21 14.17 -15.57
C ALA A 728 31.36 13.34 -14.61
N THR A 729 30.09 13.72 -14.37
CA THR A 729 29.28 13.17 -13.27
C THR A 729 28.55 11.87 -13.60
N ASN A 730 28.33 11.53 -14.89
CA ASN A 730 27.56 10.35 -15.31
C ASN A 730 28.30 9.51 -16.39
N LEU A 731 29.62 9.37 -16.26
CA LEU A 731 30.45 8.70 -17.27
C LEU A 731 30.13 7.20 -17.38
N SER A 732 29.81 6.54 -16.26
CA SER A 732 29.50 5.11 -16.22
C SER A 732 28.15 4.80 -16.87
N GLU A 733 27.13 5.61 -16.61
CA GLU A 733 25.79 5.55 -17.20
C GLU A 733 25.88 5.81 -18.71
N LYS A 734 26.67 6.81 -19.11
CA LYS A 734 26.93 7.13 -20.52
C LYS A 734 27.57 5.95 -21.25
N ASN A 735 28.62 5.36 -20.67
CA ASN A 735 29.32 4.23 -21.26
C ASN A 735 28.38 3.02 -21.40
N LEU A 736 27.57 2.72 -20.39
CA LEU A 736 26.58 1.63 -20.46
C LEU A 736 25.51 1.88 -21.54
N ALA A 737 24.98 3.11 -21.61
CA ALA A 737 24.01 3.49 -22.64
C ALA A 737 24.60 3.38 -24.05
N LEU A 738 25.84 3.83 -24.26
CA LEU A 738 26.55 3.69 -25.55
C LEU A 738 26.79 2.22 -25.91
N SER A 739 27.18 1.39 -24.95
CA SER A 739 27.37 -0.05 -25.17
C SER A 739 26.08 -0.71 -25.67
N ILE A 740 24.94 -0.41 -25.05
CA ILE A 740 23.64 -0.96 -25.47
C ILE A 740 23.27 -0.49 -26.89
N LEU A 741 23.44 0.79 -27.20
CA LEU A 741 23.13 1.32 -28.53
C LEU A 741 24.04 0.74 -29.63
N TYR A 742 25.33 0.52 -29.35
CA TYR A 742 26.24 -0.13 -30.29
C TYR A 742 25.97 -1.63 -30.46
N LEU A 743 25.54 -2.34 -29.40
CA LEU A 743 25.08 -3.73 -29.50
C LEU A 743 23.87 -3.84 -30.42
N GLN A 744 22.88 -2.95 -30.28
CA GLN A 744 21.71 -2.91 -31.18
C GLN A 744 22.06 -2.62 -32.64
N LYS A 745 23.14 -1.85 -32.88
CA LYS A 745 23.66 -1.59 -34.23
C LYS A 745 24.48 -2.77 -34.79
N GLY A 746 24.66 -3.85 -34.04
CA GLY A 746 25.47 -5.01 -34.42
C GLY A 746 26.99 -4.75 -34.36
N ASN A 747 27.44 -3.71 -33.65
CA ASN A 747 28.87 -3.39 -33.49
C ASN A 747 29.36 -3.79 -32.10
N ALA A 748 29.63 -5.09 -31.92
CA ALA A 748 30.09 -5.65 -30.65
C ALA A 748 31.43 -5.05 -30.18
N ALA A 749 32.40 -4.87 -31.08
CA ALA A 749 33.74 -4.39 -30.73
C ALA A 749 33.72 -3.02 -30.03
N LYS A 750 32.96 -2.05 -30.56
CA LYS A 750 32.82 -0.73 -29.90
C LYS A 750 32.06 -0.81 -28.59
N ALA A 751 31.07 -1.69 -28.48
CA ALA A 751 30.33 -1.86 -27.24
C ALA A 751 31.22 -2.41 -26.12
N GLU A 752 32.11 -3.35 -26.45
CA GLU A 752 33.09 -3.92 -25.52
C GLU A 752 34.08 -2.85 -25.01
N ASP A 753 34.59 -1.99 -25.89
CA ASP A 753 35.48 -0.88 -25.50
C ASP A 753 34.82 0.04 -24.45
N TYR A 754 33.55 0.40 -24.64
CA TYR A 754 32.82 1.23 -23.67
C TYR A 754 32.49 0.48 -22.37
N LEU A 755 32.20 -0.83 -22.43
CA LEU A 755 31.96 -1.63 -21.22
C LEU A 755 33.22 -1.75 -20.35
N GLN A 756 34.40 -1.86 -20.97
CA GLN A 756 35.68 -1.92 -20.24
C GLN A 756 36.02 -0.60 -19.53
N ASN A 757 35.44 0.51 -19.96
CA ASN A 757 35.63 1.82 -19.34
C ASN A 757 34.74 2.06 -18.09
N ILE A 758 33.95 1.06 -17.66
CA ILE A 758 33.11 1.14 -16.47
C ILE A 758 33.84 0.48 -15.29
N THR A 759 33.91 1.17 -14.15
CA THR A 759 34.50 0.60 -12.92
C THR A 759 33.62 -0.53 -12.38
N LYS A 760 34.24 -1.50 -11.70
CA LYS A 760 33.55 -2.71 -11.21
C LYS A 760 32.41 -2.38 -10.24
N ASP A 761 32.62 -1.44 -9.32
CA ASP A 761 31.63 -1.07 -8.31
C ASP A 761 30.43 -0.34 -8.94
N ASN A 762 30.68 0.63 -9.83
CA ASN A 762 29.60 1.33 -10.54
C ASN A 762 28.81 0.40 -11.46
N ALA A 763 29.45 -0.61 -12.06
CA ALA A 763 28.76 -1.59 -12.90
C ALA A 763 27.76 -2.43 -12.09
N VAL A 764 28.08 -2.77 -10.84
CA VAL A 764 27.16 -3.50 -9.94
C VAL A 764 25.93 -2.65 -9.65
N ASP A 765 26.12 -1.41 -9.22
CA ASP A 765 25.01 -0.51 -8.85
C ASP A 765 24.10 -0.23 -10.05
N LEU A 766 24.67 0.10 -11.21
CA LEU A 766 23.90 0.42 -12.42
C LEU A 766 23.10 -0.76 -12.98
N LEU A 767 23.68 -1.96 -12.97
CA LEU A 767 23.00 -3.17 -13.46
C LEU A 767 21.96 -3.69 -12.47
N GLN A 768 22.12 -3.45 -11.17
CA GLN A 768 21.09 -3.74 -10.18
C GLN A 768 19.89 -2.80 -10.32
N GLU A 769 20.13 -1.50 -10.52
CA GLU A 769 19.06 -0.52 -10.77
C GLU A 769 18.30 -0.80 -12.08
N ASN A 770 19.01 -1.27 -13.11
CA ASN A 770 18.45 -1.49 -14.46
C ASN A 770 18.48 -2.98 -14.87
N TRP A 771 18.12 -3.88 -13.95
CA TRP A 771 18.22 -5.33 -14.14
C TRP A 771 17.40 -5.87 -15.32
N GLU A 772 16.34 -5.18 -15.73
CA GLU A 772 15.51 -5.56 -16.89
C GLU A 772 16.34 -5.61 -18.18
N LEU A 773 17.45 -4.86 -18.27
CA LEU A 773 18.35 -4.86 -19.41
C LEU A 773 19.08 -6.18 -19.62
N LEU A 774 19.18 -7.02 -18.59
CA LEU A 774 19.88 -8.32 -18.65
C LEU A 774 19.03 -9.40 -19.33
N PHE A 775 17.73 -9.18 -19.50
CA PHE A 775 16.82 -10.18 -20.02
C PHE A 775 16.03 -9.65 -21.21
N GLU A 776 15.75 -10.55 -22.14
CA GLU A 776 14.80 -10.31 -23.21
C GLU A 776 13.61 -11.25 -23.04
N THR A 777 12.39 -10.72 -23.21
CA THR A 777 11.17 -11.54 -23.20
C THR A 777 10.60 -11.57 -24.60
N THR A 778 10.62 -12.75 -25.23
CA THR A 778 10.02 -12.94 -26.55
C THR A 778 8.60 -13.47 -26.38
N PHE A 779 7.64 -12.78 -27.00
CA PHE A 779 6.26 -13.26 -27.11
C PHE A 779 6.13 -14.00 -28.45
N VAL A 780 5.90 -15.31 -28.39
CA VAL A 780 5.63 -16.09 -29.60
C VAL A 780 4.19 -15.79 -30.03
N SER A 781 4.04 -14.95 -31.05
CA SER A 781 2.75 -14.69 -31.70
C SER A 781 2.34 -15.91 -32.53
N GLN A 782 1.56 -16.83 -31.95
CA GLN A 782 0.75 -17.77 -32.73
C GLN A 782 -0.69 -17.24 -32.83
N GLY A 783 -1.27 -17.38 -34.03
CA GLY A 783 -2.45 -16.64 -34.49
C GLY A 783 -3.65 -16.57 -33.53
N LEU A 784 -4.27 -15.38 -33.55
CA LEU A 784 -5.63 -14.92 -33.20
C LEU A 784 -6.59 -15.65 -32.25
N GLN A 785 -6.34 -16.84 -31.67
CA GLN A 785 -7.40 -17.52 -30.89
C GLN A 785 -7.01 -18.29 -29.62
N GLN A 786 -5.81 -18.15 -29.04
CA GLN A 786 -5.54 -18.78 -27.73
C GLN A 786 -4.85 -17.84 -26.74
N ARG A 787 -5.25 -18.00 -25.46
CA ARG A 787 -4.78 -17.25 -24.28
C ARG A 787 -3.26 -16.99 -24.32
N PRO A 788 -2.78 -15.82 -23.86
CA PRO A 788 -1.35 -15.53 -23.82
C PRO A 788 -0.64 -16.55 -22.91
N GLN A 789 0.10 -17.48 -23.52
CA GLN A 789 1.05 -18.34 -22.80
C GLN A 789 2.22 -17.46 -22.31
N LYS A 790 2.76 -17.80 -21.13
CA LYS A 790 3.89 -17.12 -20.49
C LYS A 790 5.06 -16.97 -21.49
N GLY A 791 5.43 -15.72 -21.80
CA GLY A 791 6.60 -15.42 -22.63
C GLY A 791 7.87 -16.08 -22.09
N THR A 792 8.69 -16.62 -23.00
CA THR A 792 9.98 -17.22 -22.67
C THR A 792 11.00 -16.09 -22.47
N MET A 793 11.72 -16.12 -21.35
CA MET A 793 12.79 -15.16 -21.07
C MET A 793 14.13 -15.75 -21.53
N SER A 794 14.91 -14.97 -22.27
CA SER A 794 16.28 -15.28 -22.69
C SER A 794 17.25 -14.22 -22.18
N PHE A 795 18.56 -14.48 -22.27
CA PHE A 795 19.56 -13.43 -22.06
C PHE A 795 19.49 -12.38 -23.18
N SER A 796 19.66 -11.12 -22.83
CA SER A 796 19.87 -10.04 -23.81
C SER A 796 21.29 -10.07 -24.39
N ASP A 797 21.51 -9.39 -25.51
CA ASP A 797 22.86 -9.22 -26.10
C ASP A 797 23.84 -8.56 -25.12
N LEU A 798 23.35 -7.70 -24.23
CA LEU A 798 24.15 -7.11 -23.15
C LEU A 798 24.63 -8.19 -22.17
N SER A 799 23.75 -9.08 -21.74
CA SER A 799 24.13 -10.20 -20.87
C SER A 799 25.15 -11.12 -21.52
N VAL A 800 25.01 -11.37 -22.83
CA VAL A 800 25.99 -12.17 -23.58
C VAL A 800 27.37 -11.51 -23.59
N ALA A 801 27.44 -10.20 -23.84
CA ALA A 801 28.70 -9.45 -23.76
C ALA A 801 29.31 -9.46 -22.35
N LEU A 802 28.47 -9.30 -21.31
CA LEU A 802 28.91 -9.31 -19.91
C LEU A 802 29.40 -10.68 -19.43
N ILE A 803 28.87 -11.79 -19.99
CA ILE A 803 29.36 -13.16 -19.69
C ILE A 803 30.84 -13.30 -20.05
N SER A 804 31.28 -12.66 -21.14
CA SER A 804 32.66 -12.75 -21.62
C SER A 804 33.60 -11.72 -20.95
N ILE A 805 33.10 -10.55 -20.57
CA ILE A 805 33.91 -9.47 -19.97
C ILE A 805 34.00 -9.56 -18.44
N CYS A 806 32.87 -9.74 -17.74
CA CYS A 806 32.80 -9.66 -16.28
C CYS A 806 32.00 -10.82 -15.64
N PRO A 807 32.43 -12.08 -15.81
CA PRO A 807 31.69 -13.26 -15.37
C PRO A 807 31.48 -13.34 -13.84
N GLU A 808 32.43 -12.82 -13.06
CA GLU A 808 32.33 -12.85 -11.58
C GLU A 808 31.30 -11.87 -11.04
N ILE A 809 31.29 -10.66 -11.59
CA ILE A 809 30.38 -9.58 -11.18
C ILE A 809 28.94 -9.94 -11.56
N LEU A 810 28.75 -10.49 -12.76
CA LEU A 810 27.45 -10.90 -13.25
C LEU A 810 26.83 -12.01 -12.36
N ALA A 811 27.66 -12.96 -11.88
CA ALA A 811 27.21 -13.98 -10.95
C ALA A 811 26.70 -13.39 -9.61
N ASP A 812 27.38 -12.38 -9.08
CA ASP A 812 26.98 -11.71 -7.82
C ASP A 812 25.69 -10.89 -7.98
N ILE A 813 25.54 -10.19 -9.12
CA ILE A 813 24.30 -9.49 -9.48
C ILE A 813 23.14 -10.48 -9.57
N PHE A 814 23.31 -11.63 -10.24
CA PHE A 814 22.25 -12.64 -10.31
C PHE A 814 21.84 -13.17 -8.94
N VAL A 815 22.78 -13.36 -8.01
CA VAL A 815 22.45 -13.76 -6.63
C VAL A 815 21.66 -12.68 -5.90
N THR A 816 22.06 -11.42 -6.04
CA THR A 816 21.36 -10.26 -5.45
C THR A 816 19.93 -10.13 -6.00
N LEU A 817 19.74 -10.32 -7.31
CA LEU A 817 18.42 -10.32 -7.95
C LEU A 817 17.50 -11.43 -7.44
N ILE A 818 18.05 -12.61 -7.14
CA ILE A 818 17.29 -13.76 -6.64
C ILE A 818 16.95 -13.60 -5.16
N LEU A 819 17.92 -13.25 -4.31
CA LEU A 819 17.77 -13.29 -2.85
C LEU A 819 17.31 -11.97 -2.23
N ASP A 820 17.84 -10.84 -2.69
CA ASP A 820 17.58 -9.54 -2.06
C ASP A 820 16.42 -8.82 -2.73
N MET A 821 16.46 -8.67 -4.06
CA MET A 821 15.42 -7.96 -4.82
C MET A 821 14.19 -8.82 -5.13
N LYS A 822 14.33 -10.16 -5.11
CA LYS A 822 13.30 -11.13 -5.52
C LYS A 822 12.71 -10.86 -6.91
N ALA A 823 13.47 -10.21 -7.80
CA ALA A 823 13.03 -9.83 -9.14
C ALA A 823 12.83 -11.05 -10.04
N ILE A 824 13.65 -12.10 -9.86
CA ILE A 824 13.58 -13.36 -10.61
C ILE A 824 13.79 -14.57 -9.69
N GLY A 825 12.93 -15.58 -9.83
CA GLY A 825 13.07 -16.82 -9.07
C GLY A 825 14.19 -17.72 -9.61
N LEU A 826 14.85 -18.47 -8.72
CA LEU A 826 15.95 -19.39 -9.05
C LEU A 826 15.60 -20.36 -10.19
N ALA A 827 14.41 -20.97 -10.15
CA ALA A 827 13.98 -21.90 -11.19
C ALA A 827 13.85 -21.25 -12.58
N ARG A 828 13.44 -19.97 -12.62
CA ARG A 828 13.34 -19.22 -13.87
C ARG A 828 14.73 -18.85 -14.40
N MET A 829 15.64 -18.40 -13.53
CA MET A 829 17.03 -18.13 -13.89
C MET A 829 17.73 -19.36 -14.48
N ILE A 830 17.59 -20.53 -13.83
CA ILE A 830 18.15 -21.79 -14.33
C ILE A 830 17.63 -22.12 -15.73
N LYS A 831 16.33 -21.92 -15.96
CA LYS A 831 15.73 -22.15 -17.28
C LYS A 831 16.37 -21.27 -18.36
N VAL A 832 16.62 -19.99 -18.07
CA VAL A 832 17.32 -19.07 -19.00
C VAL A 832 18.71 -19.61 -19.38
N PHE A 833 19.49 -20.06 -18.38
CA PHE A 833 20.81 -20.66 -18.64
C PHE A 833 20.73 -21.96 -19.46
N LEU A 834 19.76 -22.84 -19.18
CA LEU A 834 19.59 -24.09 -19.90
C LEU A 834 19.14 -23.91 -21.34
N GLU A 835 18.44 -22.82 -21.66
CA GLU A 835 18.09 -22.44 -23.03
C GLU A 835 19.29 -21.82 -23.77
N TYR A 836 20.14 -21.07 -23.07
CA TYR A 836 21.31 -20.40 -23.67
C TYR A 836 22.48 -21.35 -23.93
N LEU A 837 22.82 -22.24 -22.98
CA LEU A 837 24.01 -23.09 -23.06
C LEU A 837 24.09 -23.95 -24.35
N PRO A 838 23.00 -24.61 -24.82
CA PRO A 838 23.02 -25.37 -26.07
C PRO A 838 23.25 -24.51 -27.31
N SER A 839 22.89 -23.22 -27.26
CA SER A 839 23.02 -22.28 -28.39
C SER A 839 24.40 -21.61 -28.46
N SER A 840 25.16 -21.62 -27.37
CA SER A 840 26.52 -21.05 -27.30
C SER A 840 27.59 -22.07 -27.72
N ILE A 841 28.47 -21.73 -28.67
CA ILE A 841 29.54 -22.61 -29.18
C ILE A 841 30.91 -22.03 -28.80
N GLY A 842 31.81 -22.84 -28.24
CA GLY A 842 33.21 -22.47 -28.04
C GLY A 842 33.53 -21.81 -26.68
N LYS A 843 34.20 -20.65 -26.70
CA LYS A 843 34.69 -19.98 -25.47
C LYS A 843 33.55 -19.43 -24.60
N ASP A 844 32.49 -18.92 -25.24
CA ASP A 844 31.35 -18.30 -24.54
C ASP A 844 30.55 -19.31 -23.71
N SER A 845 30.42 -20.56 -24.17
CA SER A 845 29.75 -21.63 -23.42
C SER A 845 30.51 -22.02 -22.15
N THR A 846 31.84 -21.93 -22.20
CA THR A 846 32.71 -22.18 -21.05
C THR A 846 32.55 -21.05 -20.03
N CYS A 847 32.58 -19.80 -20.48
CA CYS A 847 32.34 -18.63 -19.61
C CYS A 847 30.93 -18.70 -18.98
N ALA A 848 29.88 -18.94 -19.77
CA ALA A 848 28.51 -19.07 -19.26
C ALA A 848 28.36 -20.18 -18.21
N SER A 849 29.02 -21.32 -18.42
CA SER A 849 29.05 -22.42 -17.45
C SER A 849 29.73 -22.01 -16.15
N THR A 850 30.82 -21.23 -16.22
CA THR A 850 31.49 -20.71 -15.02
C THR A 850 30.64 -19.68 -14.26
N VAL A 851 29.90 -18.83 -14.98
CA VAL A 851 28.95 -17.87 -14.37
C VAL A 851 27.85 -18.62 -13.64
N LEU A 852 27.25 -19.64 -14.27
CA LEU A 852 26.23 -20.47 -13.63
C LEU A 852 26.76 -21.14 -12.35
N GLN A 853 27.94 -21.77 -12.44
CA GLN A 853 28.58 -22.42 -11.30
C GLN A 853 28.82 -21.45 -10.14
N LYS A 854 29.39 -20.26 -10.41
CA LYS A 854 29.63 -19.22 -9.39
C LYS A 854 28.34 -18.67 -8.80
N THR A 855 27.32 -18.46 -9.62
CA THR A 855 25.99 -18.00 -9.19
C THR A 855 25.38 -18.99 -8.19
N LEU A 856 25.44 -20.29 -8.49
CA LEU A 856 24.92 -21.34 -7.61
C LEU A 856 25.74 -21.46 -6.30
N GLU A 857 27.08 -21.38 -6.39
CA GLU A 857 27.95 -21.39 -5.20
C GLU A 857 27.64 -20.23 -4.24
N ALA A 858 27.56 -19.01 -4.79
CA ALA A 858 27.28 -17.80 -4.02
C ALA A 858 25.83 -17.79 -3.49
N PHE A 859 24.86 -18.24 -4.29
CA PHE A 859 23.47 -18.42 -3.86
C PHE A 859 23.36 -19.31 -2.63
N PHE A 860 23.91 -20.53 -2.67
CA PHE A 860 23.82 -21.45 -1.54
C PHE A 860 24.61 -20.95 -0.33
N THR A 861 25.78 -20.35 -0.53
CA THR A 861 26.57 -19.79 0.58
C THR A 861 25.79 -18.72 1.33
N ARG A 862 25.09 -17.83 0.62
CA ARG A 862 24.27 -16.75 1.21
C ARG A 862 22.90 -17.22 1.71
N TYR A 863 22.35 -18.28 1.11
CA TYR A 863 21.10 -18.89 1.56
C TYR A 863 21.27 -19.54 2.95
N PHE A 864 22.36 -20.29 3.15
CA PHE A 864 22.67 -21.00 4.40
C PHE A 864 23.35 -20.13 5.47
N SER A 865 23.73 -18.88 5.17
CA SER A 865 24.26 -17.97 6.19
C SER A 865 23.17 -17.32 7.07
N LYS A 866 21.90 -17.37 6.65
CA LYS A 866 20.76 -16.83 7.44
C LYS A 866 20.29 -17.86 8.49
N PRO A 867 20.15 -17.47 9.78
CA PRO A 867 19.82 -18.40 10.87
C PRO A 867 18.43 -19.03 10.75
N GLU A 868 17.51 -18.42 10.01
CA GLU A 868 16.14 -18.93 9.78
C GLU A 868 16.07 -20.10 8.78
N ASN A 869 17.11 -20.29 7.96
CA ASN A 869 17.16 -21.28 6.87
C ASN A 869 18.02 -22.52 7.21
N VAL A 870 18.32 -22.74 8.49
CA VAL A 870 19.14 -23.87 8.96
C VAL A 870 18.39 -25.21 8.85
N ASP A 871 17.08 -25.17 8.67
CA ASP A 871 16.25 -26.36 8.53
C ASP A 871 16.46 -27.02 7.13
N VAL A 872 17.44 -27.93 7.06
CA VAL A 872 17.83 -28.69 5.85
C VAL A 872 16.63 -29.34 5.16
N ALA A 873 15.56 -29.64 5.90
CA ALA A 873 14.32 -30.19 5.38
C ALA A 873 13.59 -29.25 4.38
N LYS A 874 13.66 -27.92 4.54
CA LYS A 874 12.93 -26.97 3.66
C LYS A 874 13.48 -26.92 2.24
N VAL A 875 14.79 -27.04 2.06
CA VAL A 875 15.46 -27.02 0.74
C VAL A 875 15.06 -28.21 -0.12
N ILE A 876 14.74 -29.35 0.50
CA ILE A 876 14.32 -30.59 -0.17
C ILE A 876 12.94 -30.43 -0.84
N TYR A 877 12.08 -29.55 -0.32
CA TYR A 877 10.74 -29.32 -0.86
C TYR A 877 10.68 -28.20 -1.91
N GLU A 878 11.71 -27.38 -2.04
CA GLU A 878 11.78 -26.34 -3.06
C GLU A 878 12.35 -26.89 -4.38
N LYS A 879 11.47 -27.08 -5.37
CA LYS A 879 11.82 -27.68 -6.68
C LYS A 879 12.99 -26.96 -7.37
N GLY A 880 13.05 -25.63 -7.30
CA GLY A 880 14.12 -24.83 -7.90
C GLY A 880 15.50 -25.04 -7.24
N ALA A 881 15.54 -25.16 -5.91
CA ALA A 881 16.78 -25.40 -5.17
C ALA A 881 17.31 -26.83 -5.39
N THR A 882 16.40 -27.81 -5.53
CA THR A 882 16.75 -29.19 -5.86
C THR A 882 17.41 -29.31 -7.24
N ASP A 883 16.85 -28.63 -8.26
CA ASP A 883 17.41 -28.63 -9.61
C ASP A 883 18.73 -27.84 -9.69
N ALA A 884 18.86 -26.73 -8.96
CA ALA A 884 20.12 -26.02 -8.78
C ALA A 884 21.22 -26.92 -8.19
N MET A 885 20.89 -27.68 -7.14
CA MET A 885 21.85 -28.56 -6.47
C MET A 885 22.33 -29.67 -7.40
N LYS A 886 21.41 -30.26 -8.18
CA LYS A 886 21.72 -31.22 -9.25
C LYS A 886 22.71 -30.65 -10.26
N LEU A 887 22.44 -29.45 -10.77
CA LEU A 887 23.30 -28.79 -11.76
C LEU A 887 24.69 -28.46 -11.20
N LEU A 888 24.78 -28.03 -9.94
CA LEU A 888 26.06 -27.75 -9.30
C LEU A 888 26.94 -29.01 -9.17
N VAL A 889 26.35 -30.14 -8.74
CA VAL A 889 27.07 -31.43 -8.65
C VAL A 889 27.57 -31.88 -10.03
N ARG A 890 26.72 -31.79 -11.06
CA ARG A 890 27.10 -32.12 -12.45
C ARG A 890 28.21 -31.22 -12.97
N SER A 891 28.16 -29.92 -12.65
CA SER A 891 29.20 -28.96 -13.02
C SER A 891 30.55 -29.32 -12.39
N TYR A 892 30.59 -29.68 -11.10
CA TYR A 892 31.84 -30.12 -10.46
C TYR A 892 32.38 -31.44 -11.03
N LEU A 893 31.52 -32.43 -11.28
CA LEU A 893 31.94 -33.70 -11.89
C LEU A 893 32.51 -33.49 -13.30
N SER A 894 31.83 -32.67 -14.12
CA SER A 894 32.31 -32.31 -15.46
C SER A 894 33.63 -31.55 -15.41
N GLN A 895 33.77 -30.60 -14.48
CA GLN A 895 35.01 -29.85 -14.29
C GLN A 895 36.17 -30.77 -13.87
N LEU A 896 35.91 -31.73 -12.98
CA LEU A 896 36.91 -32.70 -12.53
C LEU A 896 37.36 -33.62 -13.68
N GLN A 897 36.41 -34.09 -14.50
CA GLN A 897 36.70 -34.90 -15.69
C GLN A 897 37.50 -34.11 -16.73
N MET A 898 37.15 -32.85 -16.98
CA MET A 898 37.87 -31.97 -17.90
C MET A 898 39.30 -31.68 -17.44
N LEU A 899 39.52 -31.48 -16.14
CA LEU A 899 40.86 -31.27 -15.58
C LEU A 899 41.71 -32.53 -15.63
N GLN A 900 41.10 -33.70 -15.52
CA GLN A 900 41.79 -34.98 -15.69
C GLN A 900 42.20 -35.21 -17.14
N LEU A 901 41.29 -35.04 -18.10
CA LEU A 901 41.61 -35.17 -19.53
C LEU A 901 42.72 -34.21 -19.98
N LYS A 902 42.79 -33.01 -19.37
CA LYS A 902 43.89 -32.06 -19.61
C LYS A 902 45.22 -32.56 -19.04
N ALA A 903 45.22 -33.14 -17.84
CA ALA A 903 46.42 -33.71 -17.24
C ALA A 903 46.93 -34.91 -18.05
N ASP A 904 46.02 -35.82 -18.45
CA ASP A 904 46.36 -37.00 -19.25
C ASP A 904 46.94 -36.61 -20.65
N ALA A 905 46.51 -35.46 -21.19
CA ALA A 905 47.01 -34.89 -22.46
C ALA A 905 48.34 -34.13 -22.32
N GLU A 906 48.70 -33.70 -21.11
CA GLU A 906 50.00 -33.09 -20.78
C GLU A 906 51.05 -34.18 -20.52
N ASP A 907 50.70 -35.26 -19.82
CA ASP A 907 51.58 -36.43 -19.60
C ASP A 907 51.95 -37.13 -20.93
N THR A 908 51.03 -37.20 -21.92
CA THR A 908 51.35 -37.77 -23.24
C THR A 908 52.28 -36.91 -24.11
N LYS A 909 52.51 -35.63 -23.75
CA LYS A 909 53.45 -34.76 -24.48
C LYS A 909 54.85 -34.81 -23.92
N GLU A 910 55.02 -35.06 -22.61
CA GLU A 910 56.33 -35.13 -21.98
C GLU A 910 57.11 -36.41 -22.39
N ASP A 911 56.44 -37.50 -22.72
CA ASP A 911 57.08 -38.74 -23.22
C ASP A 911 57.62 -38.66 -24.68
N SER A 912 57.43 -37.52 -25.37
CA SER A 912 57.84 -37.34 -26.78
C SER A 912 59.07 -36.45 -27.01
N ASN A 913 59.62 -35.82 -25.96
CA ASN A 913 60.79 -34.94 -26.06
C ASN A 913 61.94 -35.38 -25.13
N GLY A 914 62.56 -36.51 -25.45
CA GLY A 914 63.89 -36.85 -24.94
C GLY A 914 64.97 -36.46 -25.95
N CYS A 915 65.70 -35.35 -25.72
CA CYS A 915 67.13 -35.20 -26.04
C CYS A 915 67.67 -33.80 -25.62
N ALA A 916 68.71 -33.79 -24.77
CA ALA A 916 69.92 -32.95 -24.83
C ALA A 916 70.45 -32.51 -23.44
N ASP A 917 71.45 -33.27 -23.01
CA ASP A 917 72.77 -32.85 -22.50
C ASP A 917 73.01 -32.29 -21.07
N VAL A 918 73.61 -33.19 -20.27
CA VAL A 918 75.01 -33.18 -19.73
C VAL A 918 75.40 -32.36 -18.48
N ASP A 919 76.16 -33.07 -17.63
CA ASP A 919 77.17 -32.70 -16.61
C ASP A 919 76.75 -32.30 -15.19
N ASP A 920 77.38 -32.78 -14.10
CA ASP A 920 78.59 -33.61 -13.91
C ASP A 920 78.64 -34.15 -12.46
N SER A 921 79.54 -35.11 -12.24
CA SER A 921 80.23 -35.53 -11.01
C SER A 921 79.77 -36.79 -10.26
N GLN A 922 80.33 -37.90 -10.73
CA GLN A 922 80.69 -39.13 -10.01
C GLN A 922 81.88 -38.87 -9.04
N PRO A 923 82.23 -39.74 -8.04
CA PRO A 923 82.73 -41.10 -8.34
C PRO A 923 82.35 -42.26 -7.40
N SER A 924 82.51 -43.45 -8.00
CA SER A 924 82.78 -44.84 -7.58
C SER A 924 83.11 -45.14 -6.09
N SER A 925 82.95 -46.35 -5.55
CA SER A 925 83.14 -47.70 -6.11
C SER A 925 82.40 -48.77 -5.28
N LEU A 926 82.15 -49.91 -5.91
CA LEU A 926 81.74 -51.18 -5.29
C LEU A 926 82.67 -51.60 -4.15
N ASP A 927 82.11 -52.08 -3.04
CA ASP A 927 82.29 -53.48 -2.61
C ASP A 927 81.45 -53.80 -1.35
N GLU A 928 81.07 -55.06 -1.25
CA GLU A 928 80.61 -55.81 -0.07
C GLU A 928 79.11 -55.76 0.32
N ILE A 929 78.42 -56.73 -0.30
CA ILE A 929 77.29 -57.54 0.18
C ILE A 929 77.39 -57.76 1.70
N GLU A 930 76.65 -56.99 2.51
CA GLU A 930 76.16 -57.38 3.86
C GLU A 930 75.27 -56.29 4.50
N LYS A 931 74.27 -55.71 3.80
CA LYS A 931 73.35 -54.70 4.42
C LYS A 931 71.87 -54.74 4.03
N ASP A 932 71.37 -55.82 3.44
CA ASP A 932 69.98 -55.86 2.95
C ASP A 932 68.88 -56.06 4.02
N LYS A 933 69.20 -56.29 5.30
CA LYS A 933 68.16 -56.46 6.35
C LYS A 933 67.86 -55.20 7.18
N ASP A 934 68.71 -54.18 7.14
CA ASP A 934 68.55 -52.98 7.98
C ASP A 934 68.00 -51.75 7.24
N GLN A 935 68.16 -51.66 5.90
CA GLN A 935 67.51 -50.61 5.09
C GLN A 935 65.99 -50.80 4.99
N GLU A 936 65.49 -52.04 4.84
CA GLU A 936 64.04 -52.34 4.87
C GLU A 936 63.39 -51.93 6.21
N LYS A 937 64.05 -52.22 7.34
CA LYS A 937 63.56 -51.86 8.69
C LYS A 937 63.51 -50.34 8.90
N LEU A 938 64.47 -49.60 8.34
CA LEU A 938 64.51 -48.14 8.42
C LEU A 938 63.43 -47.48 7.55
N GLN A 939 63.16 -48.02 6.36
CA GLN A 939 62.12 -47.52 5.45
C GLN A 939 60.72 -47.85 5.99
N TYR A 940 60.52 -49.05 6.52
CA TYR A 940 59.30 -49.47 7.22
C TYR A 940 59.03 -48.59 8.45
N ASN A 941 60.04 -48.30 9.29
CA ASN A 941 59.90 -47.40 10.44
C ASN A 941 59.62 -45.94 10.06
N ARG A 942 60.09 -45.48 8.88
CA ARG A 942 59.81 -44.13 8.37
C ARG A 942 58.35 -44.01 7.90
N ILE A 943 57.85 -45.01 7.18
CA ILE A 943 56.43 -45.12 6.79
C ILE A 943 55.53 -45.25 8.05
N TYR A 944 55.94 -46.05 9.02
CA TYR A 944 55.30 -46.17 10.34
C TYR A 944 55.25 -44.83 11.10
N LYS A 945 56.33 -44.05 11.13
CA LYS A 945 56.35 -42.72 11.78
C LYS A 945 55.45 -41.70 11.07
N THR A 946 55.26 -41.82 9.75
CA THR A 946 54.45 -40.88 8.97
C THR A 946 52.95 -41.09 9.21
N TYR A 947 52.53 -42.32 9.54
CA TYR A 947 51.15 -42.65 9.87
C TYR A 947 50.69 -42.09 11.24
N PHE A 948 51.56 -42.12 12.26
CA PHE A 948 51.16 -41.89 13.67
C PHE A 948 51.52 -40.50 14.23
N ASN A 949 52.12 -39.60 13.44
CA ASN A 949 52.31 -38.20 13.85
C ASN A 949 51.06 -37.37 13.53
N GLU A 950 50.09 -37.39 14.46
CA GLU A 950 48.97 -36.45 14.46
C GLU A 950 49.44 -35.05 14.89
N ASN A 951 49.78 -34.18 13.94
CA ASN A 951 49.77 -32.73 14.14
C ASN A 951 49.82 -31.99 12.80
N MET A 952 48.75 -32.09 12.00
CA MET A 952 48.48 -31.14 10.92
C MET A 952 47.58 -30.03 11.46
N LYS A 953 48.17 -28.87 11.79
CA LYS A 953 47.41 -27.65 12.14
C LYS A 953 46.50 -27.26 10.96
N LYS A 954 45.17 -27.31 11.15
CA LYS A 954 44.15 -26.95 10.16
C LYS A 954 44.29 -25.48 9.74
N ARG A 955 44.42 -25.22 8.43
CA ARG A 955 44.00 -23.93 7.84
C ARG A 955 42.49 -24.00 7.61
N LYS A 956 41.71 -23.07 8.15
CA LYS A 956 40.25 -22.96 7.85
C LYS A 956 40.11 -22.73 6.35
N ALA A 957 39.48 -23.65 5.64
CA ALA A 957 39.26 -23.53 4.20
C ALA A 957 37.97 -22.74 3.91
N SER A 958 37.99 -21.86 2.91
CA SER A 958 36.89 -20.95 2.55
C SER A 958 36.09 -21.48 1.35
N TYR A 959 35.25 -22.50 1.56
CA TYR A 959 34.30 -22.97 0.53
C TYR A 959 32.99 -23.52 1.16
N LEU A 960 31.95 -23.65 0.33
CA LEU A 960 30.60 -24.09 0.71
C LEU A 960 30.63 -25.44 1.45
N PHE A 961 29.98 -25.52 2.61
CA PHE A 961 29.96 -26.69 3.52
C PHE A 961 31.33 -27.22 4.00
N SER A 962 32.38 -26.41 3.95
CA SER A 962 33.71 -26.79 4.46
C SER A 962 33.70 -27.35 5.89
N GLN A 963 32.85 -26.81 6.78
CA GLN A 963 32.66 -27.31 8.15
C GLN A 963 32.09 -28.73 8.26
N VAL A 964 31.39 -29.21 7.22
CA VAL A 964 30.64 -30.48 7.25
C VAL A 964 31.41 -31.62 6.56
N ARG A 965 32.55 -31.32 5.91
CA ARG A 965 33.38 -32.33 5.27
C ARG A 965 34.04 -33.23 6.30
N HIS A 966 33.89 -34.54 6.14
CA HIS A 966 34.48 -35.54 7.02
C HIS A 966 36.02 -35.49 7.01
N GLU A 967 36.64 -35.74 8.16
CA GLU A 967 38.09 -35.66 8.37
C GLU A 967 38.84 -36.85 7.76
N TYR A 968 38.19 -38.03 7.68
CA TYR A 968 38.81 -39.22 7.08
C TYR A 968 39.20 -39.00 5.61
N LEU A 969 38.52 -38.10 4.90
CA LEU A 969 38.76 -37.79 3.49
C LEU A 969 40.14 -37.15 3.26
N ASP A 970 40.70 -36.45 4.25
CA ASP A 970 42.08 -35.95 4.17
C ASP A 970 43.12 -37.07 4.29
N LYS A 971 42.71 -38.22 4.83
CA LYS A 971 43.53 -39.42 4.96
C LYS A 971 43.41 -40.37 3.76
N MET A 972 42.67 -39.98 2.72
CA MET A 972 42.49 -40.75 1.48
C MET A 972 43.28 -40.13 0.30
N PRO A 973 43.64 -40.94 -0.71
CA PRO A 973 44.14 -40.42 -1.99
C PRO A 973 43.10 -39.48 -2.63
N PRO A 974 43.50 -38.34 -3.23
CA PRO A 974 44.87 -37.93 -3.58
C PRO A 974 45.61 -37.11 -2.50
N PHE A 975 45.00 -36.84 -1.34
CA PHE A 975 45.57 -35.91 -0.34
C PHE A 975 46.65 -36.54 0.54
N GLN A 976 46.56 -37.85 0.79
CA GLN A 976 47.56 -38.63 1.50
C GLN A 976 48.02 -39.80 0.64
N ILE A 977 49.31 -40.12 0.71
CA ILE A 977 49.92 -41.25 0.01
C ILE A 977 49.27 -42.55 0.49
N ASP A 978 48.95 -43.47 -0.44
CA ASP A 978 48.43 -44.78 -0.07
C ASP A 978 49.52 -45.60 0.65
N ILE A 979 49.39 -45.70 1.97
CA ILE A 979 50.34 -46.39 2.84
C ILE A 979 50.24 -47.90 2.61
N THR A 980 49.07 -48.39 2.21
CA THR A 980 48.83 -49.82 1.99
C THR A 980 49.57 -50.29 0.74
N ALA A 981 49.44 -49.59 -0.39
CA ALA A 981 50.21 -49.88 -1.60
C ALA A 981 51.73 -49.90 -1.34
N LYS A 982 52.25 -48.97 -0.53
CA LYS A 982 53.67 -48.95 -0.13
C LYS A 982 54.10 -50.08 0.79
N VAL A 983 53.20 -50.55 1.68
CA VAL A 983 53.48 -51.71 2.53
C VAL A 983 53.46 -53.00 1.71
N TYR A 984 52.57 -53.12 0.72
CA TYR A 984 52.53 -54.25 -0.21
C TYR A 984 53.72 -54.26 -1.18
N GLU A 985 54.13 -53.11 -1.70
CA GLU A 985 55.35 -52.92 -2.51
C GLU A 985 56.62 -53.44 -1.80
N VAL A 986 56.70 -53.23 -0.48
CA VAL A 986 57.83 -53.69 0.35
C VAL A 986 57.72 -55.16 0.78
N CYS A 987 56.52 -55.77 0.71
CA CYS A 987 56.28 -57.12 1.25
C CYS A 987 56.01 -58.20 0.20
N VAL A 988 55.74 -57.84 -1.06
CA VAL A 988 55.37 -58.77 -2.14
C VAL A 988 56.26 -58.56 -3.37
N GLU A 989 57.10 -59.54 -3.69
CA GLU A 989 57.93 -59.52 -4.91
C GLU A 989 57.05 -59.53 -6.17
N GLY A 990 57.30 -58.60 -7.10
CA GLY A 990 56.54 -58.47 -8.37
C GLY A 990 55.26 -57.64 -8.28
N TYR A 991 55.02 -56.92 -7.18
CA TYR A 991 53.85 -56.04 -7.03
C TYR A 991 53.95 -54.79 -7.93
N VAL A 992 53.01 -54.63 -8.85
CA VAL A 992 52.88 -53.40 -9.66
C VAL A 992 52.16 -52.34 -8.81
N ALA A 993 52.92 -51.38 -8.29
CA ALA A 993 52.34 -50.26 -7.54
C ALA A 993 51.42 -49.43 -8.46
N LYS A 994 50.22 -49.12 -7.99
CA LYS A 994 49.33 -48.15 -8.65
C LYS A 994 50.00 -46.78 -8.56
N GLU A 995 50.42 -46.21 -9.68
CA GLU A 995 51.09 -44.90 -9.70
C GLU A 995 50.25 -43.84 -8.97
N ALA A 996 50.90 -43.08 -8.09
CA ALA A 996 50.22 -42.01 -7.38
C ALA A 996 49.78 -40.95 -8.40
N PRO A 997 48.51 -40.51 -8.39
CA PRO A 997 48.03 -39.57 -9.40
C PRO A 997 48.82 -38.25 -9.34
N PRO A 998 49.16 -37.63 -10.48
CA PRO A 998 49.99 -36.43 -10.54
C PRO A 998 49.39 -35.30 -9.69
N LYS A 999 50.22 -34.41 -9.13
CA LYS A 999 49.73 -33.30 -8.27
C LYS A 999 48.98 -32.27 -9.11
N ASN A 1000 47.65 -32.22 -8.98
CA ASN A 1000 46.81 -31.22 -9.65
C ASN A 1000 46.03 -30.39 -8.62
N PRO A 1001 46.54 -29.23 -8.19
CA PRO A 1001 45.93 -28.44 -7.12
C PRO A 1001 44.55 -27.88 -7.49
N ALA A 1002 44.29 -27.65 -8.79
CA ALA A 1002 42.99 -27.19 -9.28
C ALA A 1002 41.93 -28.30 -9.17
N ALA A 1003 42.28 -29.52 -9.60
CA ALA A 1003 41.40 -30.69 -9.45
C ALA A 1003 41.15 -31.04 -7.97
N ASP A 1004 42.19 -30.90 -7.12
CA ASP A 1004 42.10 -31.12 -5.68
C ASP A 1004 41.16 -30.12 -4.98
N ALA A 1005 41.12 -28.86 -5.43
CA ALA A 1005 40.19 -27.86 -4.91
C ALA A 1005 38.74 -28.17 -5.28
N VAL A 1006 38.48 -28.58 -6.53
CA VAL A 1006 37.14 -29.00 -7.00
C VAL A 1006 36.68 -30.26 -6.28
N LEU A 1007 37.57 -31.24 -6.09
CA LEU A 1007 37.28 -32.46 -5.35
C LEU A 1007 36.89 -32.16 -3.90
N LYS A 1008 37.58 -31.26 -3.20
CA LYS A 1008 37.23 -30.84 -1.84
C LYS A 1008 35.85 -30.18 -1.76
N LYS A 1009 35.50 -29.33 -2.74
CA LYS A 1009 34.16 -28.72 -2.84
C LYS A 1009 33.08 -29.77 -3.05
N LEU A 1010 33.29 -30.71 -3.97
CA LEU A 1010 32.36 -31.80 -4.25
C LEU A 1010 32.17 -32.73 -3.04
N GLN A 1011 33.26 -33.12 -2.39
CA GLN A 1011 33.22 -33.93 -1.16
C GLN A 1011 32.41 -33.25 -0.05
N ALA A 1012 32.67 -31.97 0.22
CA ALA A 1012 31.95 -31.23 1.25
C ALA A 1012 30.45 -31.10 0.93
N LEU A 1013 30.11 -30.90 -0.35
CA LEU A 1013 28.73 -30.86 -0.80
C LEU A 1013 28.00 -32.19 -0.56
N LEU A 1014 28.64 -33.32 -0.90
CA LEU A 1014 28.07 -34.65 -0.67
C LEU A 1014 27.96 -34.99 0.84
N CYS A 1015 28.90 -34.53 1.67
CA CYS A 1015 28.83 -34.69 3.13
C CYS A 1015 27.71 -33.88 3.80
N SER A 1016 27.23 -32.80 3.17
CA SER A 1016 26.24 -31.88 3.75
C SER A 1016 24.85 -32.48 4.00
N LYS A 1017 24.54 -33.65 3.39
CA LYS A 1017 23.21 -34.29 3.37
C LYS A 1017 22.07 -33.43 2.78
N VAL A 1018 22.38 -32.28 2.18
CA VAL A 1018 21.43 -31.42 1.45
C VAL A 1018 21.13 -31.99 0.05
N VAL A 1019 22.03 -32.82 -0.47
CA VAL A 1019 21.92 -33.39 -1.82
C VAL A 1019 20.84 -34.49 -1.87
N PRO A 1020 19.87 -34.41 -2.80
CA PRO A 1020 18.82 -35.42 -2.92
C PRO A 1020 19.35 -36.82 -3.30
N ASN A 1021 18.71 -37.87 -2.81
CA ASN A 1021 19.08 -39.27 -3.10
C ASN A 1021 19.14 -39.60 -4.60
N GLN A 1022 18.30 -38.97 -5.43
CA GLN A 1022 18.36 -39.12 -6.90
C GLN A 1022 19.72 -38.73 -7.47
N VAL A 1023 20.31 -37.66 -6.96
CA VAL A 1023 21.62 -37.16 -7.41
C VAL A 1023 22.73 -38.12 -6.97
N ILE A 1024 22.60 -38.72 -5.78
CA ILE A 1024 23.55 -39.73 -5.29
C ILE A 1024 23.56 -40.95 -6.22
N VAL A 1025 22.39 -41.39 -6.71
CA VAL A 1025 22.29 -42.47 -7.71
C VAL A 1025 22.97 -42.08 -9.03
N GLU A 1026 22.76 -40.86 -9.52
CA GLU A 1026 23.43 -40.36 -10.73
C GLU A 1026 24.96 -40.27 -10.56
N VAL A 1027 25.44 -39.80 -9.41
CA VAL A 1027 26.87 -39.74 -9.08
C VAL A 1027 27.47 -41.15 -9.09
N ASN A 1028 26.79 -42.13 -8.47
CA ASN A 1028 27.24 -43.53 -8.47
C ASN A 1028 27.27 -44.12 -9.90
N GLY A 1029 26.26 -43.81 -10.72
CA GLY A 1029 26.24 -44.19 -12.14
C GLY A 1029 27.39 -43.56 -12.94
N PHE A 1030 27.68 -42.28 -12.71
CA PHE A 1030 28.81 -41.59 -13.34
C PHE A 1030 30.16 -42.15 -12.92
N LEU A 1031 30.34 -42.46 -11.64
CA LEU A 1031 31.56 -43.06 -11.09
C LEU A 1031 31.78 -44.49 -11.61
N ALA A 1032 30.72 -45.26 -11.84
CA ALA A 1032 30.82 -46.61 -12.41
C ALA A 1032 31.29 -46.61 -13.88
N VAL A 1033 31.05 -45.51 -14.61
CA VAL A 1033 31.54 -45.34 -15.99
C VAL A 1033 32.96 -44.75 -16.01
N ASN A 1034 33.34 -43.99 -14.97
CA ASN A 1034 34.61 -43.28 -14.86
C ASN A 1034 35.39 -43.74 -13.61
N ASP A 1035 35.74 -45.03 -13.53
CA ASP A 1035 36.42 -45.60 -12.35
C ASP A 1035 37.82 -45.00 -12.10
N THR A 1036 38.46 -44.45 -13.13
CA THR A 1036 39.76 -43.77 -13.06
C THR A 1036 39.67 -42.31 -12.61
N LEU A 1037 38.47 -41.79 -12.33
CA LEU A 1037 38.29 -40.39 -11.94
C LEU A 1037 39.10 -40.06 -10.67
N ARG A 1038 39.78 -38.91 -10.67
CA ARG A 1038 40.55 -38.45 -9.49
C ARG A 1038 39.68 -38.41 -8.22
N GLY A 1039 40.01 -39.23 -7.23
CA GLY A 1039 39.25 -39.32 -5.97
C GLY A 1039 37.98 -40.16 -6.05
N SER A 1040 37.81 -41.02 -7.07
CA SER A 1040 36.66 -41.92 -7.25
C SER A 1040 36.33 -42.73 -5.99
N ASP A 1041 37.34 -43.36 -5.37
CA ASP A 1041 37.18 -44.13 -4.14
C ASP A 1041 36.71 -43.25 -2.97
N SER A 1042 37.23 -42.03 -2.86
CA SER A 1042 36.79 -41.09 -1.82
C SER A 1042 35.33 -40.68 -2.00
N LEU A 1043 34.85 -40.49 -3.24
CA LEU A 1043 33.47 -40.15 -3.53
C LEU A 1043 32.53 -41.35 -3.28
N LYS A 1044 32.94 -42.57 -3.66
CA LYS A 1044 32.21 -43.82 -3.40
C LYS A 1044 31.98 -44.04 -1.90
N THR A 1045 32.99 -43.78 -1.05
CA THR A 1045 32.83 -43.94 0.41
C THR A 1045 31.81 -42.97 1.03
N ILE A 1046 31.58 -41.81 0.40
CA ILE A 1046 30.58 -40.84 0.86
C ILE A 1046 29.17 -41.32 0.48
N THR A 1047 29.00 -41.82 -0.75
CA THR A 1047 27.69 -42.16 -1.32
C THR A 1047 27.18 -43.56 -0.96
N MET A 1048 28.06 -44.48 -0.57
CA MET A 1048 27.71 -45.85 -0.19
C MET A 1048 27.20 -45.96 1.26
N GLY A 1049 26.51 -47.07 1.56
CA GLY A 1049 26.12 -47.44 2.93
C GLY A 1049 27.35 -47.66 3.82
N THR A 1050 27.20 -47.49 5.14
CA THR A 1050 28.31 -47.58 6.10
C THR A 1050 29.03 -48.92 6.06
N ASN A 1051 28.30 -50.03 5.94
CA ASN A 1051 28.89 -51.37 5.86
C ASN A 1051 29.64 -51.62 4.53
N ASP A 1052 29.09 -51.19 3.40
CA ASP A 1052 29.74 -51.38 2.09
C ASP A 1052 30.98 -50.50 1.96
N ALA A 1053 30.93 -49.28 2.51
CA ALA A 1053 32.09 -48.39 2.59
C ALA A 1053 33.21 -48.98 3.46
N VAL A 1054 32.88 -49.67 4.56
CA VAL A 1054 33.88 -50.40 5.38
C VAL A 1054 34.55 -51.53 4.59
N LEU A 1055 33.77 -52.27 3.79
CA LEU A 1055 34.31 -53.34 2.93
C LEU A 1055 35.20 -52.78 1.81
N LEU A 1056 34.87 -51.61 1.25
CA LEU A 1056 35.75 -50.93 0.29
C LEU A 1056 37.02 -50.39 0.96
N LEU A 1057 36.87 -49.73 2.10
CA LEU A 1057 37.98 -49.07 2.80
C LEU A 1057 38.99 -50.06 3.38
N ILE A 1058 38.56 -51.24 3.82
CA ILE A 1058 39.49 -52.24 4.37
C ILE A 1058 40.45 -52.79 3.30
N ASP A 1059 40.03 -52.79 2.03
CA ASP A 1059 40.83 -53.25 0.90
C ASP A 1059 41.63 -52.11 0.23
N VAL A 1060 41.05 -50.90 0.13
CA VAL A 1060 41.67 -49.76 -0.59
C VAL A 1060 42.47 -48.82 0.31
N CYS A 1061 41.98 -48.49 1.50
CA CYS A 1061 42.59 -47.46 2.37
C CYS A 1061 42.33 -47.74 3.87
N PRO A 1062 42.82 -48.86 4.42
CA PRO A 1062 42.56 -49.27 5.80
C PRO A 1062 43.03 -48.24 6.84
N GLN A 1063 43.99 -47.37 6.49
CA GLN A 1063 44.50 -46.29 7.32
C GLN A 1063 43.44 -45.30 7.80
N CYS A 1064 42.38 -45.10 7.02
CA CYS A 1064 41.35 -44.12 7.35
C CYS A 1064 40.16 -44.73 8.12
N LEU A 1065 40.10 -46.06 8.30
CA LEU A 1065 38.94 -46.77 8.90
C LEU A 1065 38.54 -46.24 10.27
N LEU A 1066 39.51 -45.96 11.16
CA LEU A 1066 39.22 -45.42 12.48
C LEU A 1066 38.59 -44.02 12.40
N GLN A 1067 39.14 -43.15 11.56
CA GLN A 1067 38.58 -41.80 11.38
C GLN A 1067 37.23 -41.84 10.66
N PHE A 1068 37.07 -42.73 9.69
CA PHE A 1068 35.80 -42.97 9.00
C PHE A 1068 34.71 -43.39 10.00
N ALA A 1069 35.03 -44.32 10.90
CA ALA A 1069 34.10 -44.75 11.95
C ALA A 1069 33.73 -43.60 12.89
N LYS A 1070 34.70 -42.77 13.31
CA LYS A 1070 34.45 -41.56 14.12
C LYS A 1070 33.51 -40.57 13.42
N ASP A 1071 33.66 -40.40 12.11
CA ASP A 1071 32.94 -39.39 11.34
C ASP A 1071 31.54 -39.84 10.90
N ARG A 1072 31.31 -41.15 10.72
CA ARG A 1072 30.08 -41.70 10.09
C ARG A 1072 29.23 -42.59 10.97
N PHE A 1073 29.79 -43.27 11.99
CA PHE A 1073 29.01 -44.24 12.77
C PHE A 1073 28.16 -43.55 13.83
N ALA A 1074 26.88 -43.92 13.89
CA ALA A 1074 25.94 -43.44 14.89
C ALA A 1074 25.40 -44.58 15.76
N LYS A 1075 25.48 -45.84 15.31
CA LYS A 1075 24.90 -47.00 16.00
C LYS A 1075 25.96 -48.01 16.43
N ALA A 1076 25.74 -48.68 17.56
CA ALA A 1076 26.65 -49.70 18.09
C ALA A 1076 26.87 -50.89 17.12
N GLU A 1077 25.84 -51.26 16.34
CA GLU A 1077 25.92 -52.35 15.35
C GLU A 1077 26.93 -52.06 14.22
N GLU A 1078 27.16 -50.79 13.86
CA GLU A 1078 28.13 -50.39 12.82
C GLU A 1078 29.56 -50.61 13.32
N TRP A 1079 29.83 -50.28 14.58
CA TRP A 1079 31.10 -50.57 15.25
C TRP A 1079 31.35 -52.07 15.37
N LYS A 1080 30.30 -52.85 15.70
CA LYS A 1080 30.38 -54.31 15.73
C LYS A 1080 30.72 -54.91 14.37
N PHE A 1081 30.09 -54.42 13.31
CA PHE A 1081 30.39 -54.82 11.94
C PHE A 1081 31.83 -54.50 11.54
N LEU A 1082 32.34 -53.31 11.89
CA LEU A 1082 33.73 -52.93 11.64
C LEU A 1082 34.73 -53.85 12.35
N VAL A 1083 34.53 -54.11 13.65
CA VAL A 1083 35.39 -54.99 14.46
C VAL A 1083 35.40 -56.41 13.88
N ALA A 1084 34.23 -56.96 13.56
CA ALA A 1084 34.11 -58.28 12.94
C ALA A 1084 34.81 -58.35 11.56
N THR A 1085 34.70 -57.29 10.76
CA THR A 1085 35.30 -57.23 9.41
C THR A 1085 36.83 -57.16 9.48
N ILE A 1086 37.39 -56.36 10.40
CA ILE A 1086 38.84 -56.29 10.63
C ILE A 1086 39.38 -57.63 11.15
N GLN A 1087 38.69 -58.27 12.09
CA GLN A 1087 39.08 -59.60 12.60
C GLN A 1087 39.09 -60.66 11.49
N ARG A 1088 38.06 -60.69 10.64
CA ARG A 1088 38.00 -61.61 9.48
C ARG A 1088 39.14 -61.34 8.48
N ARG A 1089 39.49 -60.08 8.24
CA ARG A 1089 40.61 -59.73 7.35
C ARG A 1089 41.96 -60.16 7.95
N ILE A 1090 42.16 -59.98 9.26
CA ILE A 1090 43.38 -60.44 9.96
C ILE A 1090 43.55 -61.96 9.81
N LEU A 1091 42.47 -62.73 9.98
CA LEU A 1091 42.49 -64.20 9.82
C LEU A 1091 42.85 -64.65 8.40
N ARG A 1092 42.28 -63.99 7.38
CA ARG A 1092 42.66 -64.30 5.98
C ARG A 1092 44.12 -63.95 5.67
N LEU A 1093 44.64 -62.87 6.27
CA LEU A 1093 46.02 -62.43 6.06
C LEU A 1093 47.03 -63.26 6.86
N SER A 1094 46.65 -63.85 7.99
CA SER A 1094 47.56 -64.70 8.79
C SER A 1094 47.87 -66.04 8.13
N GLN A 1095 46.97 -66.54 7.28
CA GLN A 1095 47.14 -67.80 6.54
C GLN A 1095 48.21 -67.73 5.43
N GLN A 1096 48.72 -66.53 5.09
CA GLN A 1096 49.72 -66.33 4.05
C GLN A 1096 51.03 -65.80 4.65
N GLU A 1097 52.12 -66.56 4.58
CA GLU A 1097 53.40 -66.20 5.22
C GLU A 1097 54.00 -64.88 4.70
N ASN A 1098 53.79 -64.57 3.43
CA ASN A 1098 54.29 -63.35 2.78
C ASN A 1098 53.57 -62.07 3.26
N LEU A 1099 52.44 -62.20 3.96
CA LEU A 1099 51.60 -61.08 4.41
C LEU A 1099 51.65 -60.84 5.93
N LYS A 1100 52.57 -61.47 6.66
CA LYS A 1100 52.72 -61.30 8.13
C LYS A 1100 52.89 -59.82 8.55
N ARG A 1101 53.62 -59.01 7.77
CA ARG A 1101 53.81 -57.55 8.03
C ARG A 1101 52.54 -56.73 7.77
N VAL A 1102 51.71 -57.13 6.81
CA VAL A 1102 50.40 -56.51 6.52
C VAL A 1102 49.39 -56.90 7.60
N CYS A 1103 49.41 -58.15 8.05
CA CYS A 1103 48.60 -58.65 9.16
C CYS A 1103 48.86 -57.86 10.46
N PHE A 1104 50.12 -57.54 10.78
CA PHE A 1104 50.48 -56.71 11.93
C PHE A 1104 49.89 -55.29 11.86
N PHE A 1105 49.86 -54.69 10.68
CA PHE A 1105 49.24 -53.38 10.46
C PHE A 1105 47.72 -53.40 10.74
N HIS A 1106 47.00 -54.42 10.27
CA HIS A 1106 45.57 -54.57 10.58
C HIS A 1106 45.30 -54.88 12.07
N LYS A 1107 46.15 -55.68 12.73
CA LYS A 1107 46.09 -55.91 14.20
C LYS A 1107 46.22 -54.59 14.98
N LYS A 1108 47.09 -53.68 14.53
CA LYS A 1108 47.24 -52.36 15.15
C LYS A 1108 45.99 -51.49 14.95
N ILE A 1109 45.41 -51.49 13.75
CA ILE A 1109 44.15 -50.78 13.48
C ILE A 1109 43.02 -51.31 14.39
N LEU A 1110 42.91 -52.64 14.55
CA LEU A 1110 41.95 -53.25 15.46
C LEU A 1110 42.14 -52.76 16.90
N ARG A 1111 43.38 -52.74 17.39
CA ARG A 1111 43.72 -52.23 18.72
C ARG A 1111 43.31 -50.76 18.88
N ASP A 1112 43.60 -49.92 17.89
CA ASP A 1112 43.28 -48.49 17.95
C ASP A 1112 41.75 -48.24 17.92
N VAL A 1113 41.00 -49.04 17.15
CA VAL A 1113 39.52 -49.04 17.14
C VAL A 1113 38.95 -49.48 18.49
N LEU A 1114 39.44 -50.58 19.07
CA LEU A 1114 38.99 -51.07 20.38
C LEU A 1114 39.37 -50.09 21.52
N THR A 1115 40.53 -49.46 21.42
CA THR A 1115 40.97 -48.42 22.36
C THR A 1115 40.04 -47.20 22.30
N PHE A 1116 39.71 -46.74 21.09
CA PHE A 1116 38.75 -45.65 20.92
C PHE A 1116 37.37 -46.03 21.45
N ALA A 1117 36.86 -47.22 21.11
CA ALA A 1117 35.56 -47.68 21.56
C ALA A 1117 35.47 -47.73 23.11
N ALA A 1118 36.52 -48.23 23.77
CA ALA A 1118 36.59 -48.26 25.24
C ALA A 1118 36.78 -46.89 25.89
N SER A 1119 37.29 -45.89 25.16
CA SER A 1119 37.36 -44.50 25.65
C SER A 1119 36.07 -43.71 25.47
N SER A 1120 35.28 -44.03 24.44
CA SER A 1120 34.14 -43.21 24.00
C SER A 1120 32.77 -43.77 24.41
N TYR A 1121 32.65 -45.08 24.64
CA TYR A 1121 31.38 -45.74 24.97
C TYR A 1121 31.32 -46.23 26.42
N THR A 1122 30.10 -46.37 26.94
CA THR A 1122 29.84 -46.98 28.25
C THR A 1122 30.06 -48.50 28.22
N VAL A 1123 30.27 -49.12 29.38
CA VAL A 1123 30.51 -50.57 29.47
C VAL A 1123 29.36 -51.39 28.84
N ASP A 1124 28.11 -50.97 29.03
CA ASP A 1124 26.95 -51.66 28.46
C ASP A 1124 26.88 -51.51 26.92
N GLN A 1125 27.24 -50.34 26.39
CA GLN A 1125 27.33 -50.12 24.95
C GLN A 1125 28.51 -50.85 24.32
N LEU A 1126 29.63 -50.94 25.04
CA LEU A 1126 30.84 -51.64 24.59
C LEU A 1126 30.58 -53.15 24.43
N GLN A 1127 29.78 -53.74 25.31
CA GLN A 1127 29.35 -55.15 25.19
C GLN A 1127 28.52 -55.40 23.92
N LEU A 1128 27.74 -54.42 23.46
CA LEU A 1128 26.98 -54.51 22.20
C LEU A 1128 27.89 -54.37 20.96
N ILE A 1129 29.03 -53.69 21.10
CA ILE A 1129 30.02 -53.50 20.02
C ILE A 1129 30.85 -54.76 19.81
N PHE A 1130 31.08 -55.58 20.83
CA PHE A 1130 31.87 -56.80 20.67
C PHE A 1130 31.10 -57.87 19.88
N PRO A 1131 31.67 -58.42 18.79
CA PRO A 1131 31.11 -59.58 18.11
C PRO A 1131 30.98 -60.78 19.06
N GLN A 1132 29.93 -61.59 18.92
CA GLN A 1132 29.76 -62.82 19.71
C GLN A 1132 30.95 -63.76 19.47
N ARG A 1133 31.50 -64.36 20.54
CA ARG A 1133 32.59 -65.33 20.45
C ARG A 1133 32.18 -66.48 19.52
N PHE A 1134 33.05 -66.88 18.59
CA PHE A 1134 32.82 -68.06 17.75
C PHE A 1134 32.85 -69.30 18.65
N SER A 1135 31.68 -69.80 19.06
CA SER A 1135 31.57 -70.93 19.98
C SER A 1135 31.80 -72.26 19.24
N GLN A 1136 32.82 -72.99 19.67
CA GLN A 1136 33.02 -74.42 19.39
C GLN A 1136 31.79 -75.21 19.89
N SER A 1137 31.22 -76.04 19.02
CA SER A 1137 30.07 -76.89 19.34
C SER A 1137 30.46 -78.04 20.28
N LYS A 1138 29.63 -78.29 21.31
CA LYS A 1138 29.47 -79.63 21.91
C LYS A 1138 28.01 -79.92 22.20
N SER A 1139 27.64 -81.12 21.77
CA SER A 1139 26.38 -81.86 21.81
C SER A 1139 25.80 -82.11 23.20
N GLY A 1140 24.45 -82.18 23.30
CA GLY A 1140 23.77 -82.92 24.38
C GLY A 1140 22.36 -82.43 24.76
N GLU A 1141 21.35 -82.94 24.04
CA GLU A 1141 20.01 -83.38 24.49
C GLU A 1141 18.99 -82.48 25.27
N PHE A 1142 17.83 -82.35 24.61
CA PHE A 1142 16.42 -82.25 25.05
C PHE A 1142 15.85 -81.03 25.80
N GLY A 1143 14.76 -80.46 25.22
CA GLY A 1143 13.63 -79.92 25.99
C GLY A 1143 12.94 -78.66 25.46
N LEU A 1144 12.11 -78.81 24.41
CA LEU A 1144 11.02 -77.94 23.92
C LEU A 1144 10.61 -76.70 24.77
N ASN A 1145 10.72 -75.50 24.20
CA ASN A 1145 9.55 -74.70 23.77
C ASN A 1145 9.98 -73.46 22.96
N GLY A 1146 9.12 -73.10 22.00
CA GLY A 1146 9.46 -72.35 20.80
C GLY A 1146 9.90 -70.90 20.98
N ASP A 1147 10.80 -70.47 20.10
CA ASP A 1147 10.50 -69.44 19.10
C ASP A 1147 11.58 -69.44 18.00
N LYS A 1148 11.15 -69.16 16.77
CA LYS A 1148 11.96 -69.23 15.53
C LYS A 1148 13.10 -68.20 15.52
N PRO A 1149 14.37 -68.58 15.22
CA PRO A 1149 15.36 -67.65 14.71
C PRO A 1149 15.54 -67.80 13.19
N CYS A 1150 15.60 -66.65 12.52
CA CYS A 1150 15.79 -66.51 11.08
C CYS A 1150 17.16 -67.03 10.62
N ARG A 1151 17.14 -67.87 9.58
CA ARG A 1151 18.29 -68.36 8.82
C ARG A 1151 18.91 -67.24 7.99
N LEU A 1152 20.17 -66.89 8.26
CA LEU A 1152 21.11 -66.45 7.23
C LEU A 1152 22.58 -66.72 7.61
N ASP A 1153 22.85 -67.78 8.37
CA ASP A 1153 24.20 -68.31 8.61
C ASP A 1153 24.30 -69.70 7.98
N ALA A 1154 24.42 -69.72 6.65
CA ALA A 1154 24.86 -70.90 5.91
C ALA A 1154 25.20 -70.41 4.51
N ILE A 1155 26.47 -70.09 4.26
CA ILE A 1155 27.17 -70.15 2.96
C ILE A 1155 28.58 -69.59 3.20
N PHE A 1156 29.60 -70.42 2.92
CA PHE A 1156 31.06 -70.23 3.02
C PHE A 1156 31.74 -70.43 4.38
N LEU A 1157 31.98 -71.70 4.73
CA LEU A 1157 33.12 -72.16 5.54
C LEU A 1157 33.96 -73.11 4.65
N PRO A 1158 35.29 -73.00 4.60
CA PRO A 1158 36.15 -74.15 4.35
C PRO A 1158 36.18 -75.01 5.61
N GLU A 1159 36.13 -76.33 5.42
CA GLU A 1159 36.29 -77.34 6.47
C GLU A 1159 37.70 -77.28 7.08
N ASP A 1160 37.77 -77.44 8.40
CA ASP A 1160 38.95 -77.53 9.30
C ASP A 1160 39.89 -76.31 9.45
N PRO A 1161 39.82 -75.55 10.57
CA PRO A 1161 40.88 -74.60 10.93
C PRO A 1161 42.05 -75.33 11.60
N ALA A 1162 43.26 -75.11 11.08
CA ALA A 1162 44.50 -75.52 11.74
C ALA A 1162 44.68 -74.81 13.10
N ASN A 1163 45.39 -75.43 14.04
CA ASN A 1163 45.62 -74.95 15.41
C ASN A 1163 46.13 -73.48 15.50
N GLU A 1164 46.81 -72.97 14.47
CA GLU A 1164 47.32 -71.58 14.44
C GLU A 1164 46.20 -70.52 14.32
N ASP A 1165 45.07 -70.85 13.67
CA ASP A 1165 43.94 -69.93 13.54
C ASP A 1165 43.22 -69.72 14.89
N ALA A 1166 43.23 -70.74 15.77
CA ALA A 1166 42.62 -70.68 17.10
C ALA A 1166 43.40 -69.76 18.06
N ASP A 1167 44.74 -69.80 18.01
CA ASP A 1167 45.60 -68.94 18.83
C ASP A 1167 45.46 -67.47 18.42
N ILE A 1168 45.46 -67.17 17.11
CA ILE A 1168 45.27 -65.81 16.61
C ILE A 1168 43.85 -65.29 16.91
N LEU A 1169 42.83 -66.14 16.79
CA LEU A 1169 41.45 -65.83 17.21
C LEU A 1169 41.38 -65.47 18.70
N SER A 1170 42.08 -66.20 19.56
CA SER A 1170 42.13 -65.92 20.99
C SER A 1170 42.81 -64.57 21.30
N GLU A 1171 43.86 -64.23 20.56
CA GLU A 1171 44.60 -62.96 20.70
C GLU A 1171 43.77 -61.75 20.26
N ILE A 1172 43.08 -61.83 19.13
CA ILE A 1172 42.30 -60.70 18.57
C ILE A 1172 40.91 -60.53 19.23
N GLN A 1173 40.45 -61.50 20.03
CA GLN A 1173 39.19 -61.46 20.78
C GLN A 1173 39.38 -61.25 22.29
N ASP A 1174 40.60 -60.93 22.74
CA ASP A 1174 40.84 -60.52 24.12
C ASP A 1174 40.37 -59.07 24.36
N TYR A 1175 39.15 -58.95 24.89
CA TYR A 1175 38.52 -57.66 25.19
C TYR A 1175 38.74 -57.18 26.63
N GLU A 1176 39.33 -58.01 27.51
CA GLU A 1176 39.43 -57.74 28.95
C GLU A 1176 40.23 -56.47 29.28
N PRO A 1177 41.37 -56.16 28.61
CA PRO A 1177 42.11 -54.92 28.80
C PRO A 1177 41.29 -53.67 28.48
N TYR A 1178 40.45 -53.74 27.45
CA TYR A 1178 39.61 -52.61 27.01
C TYR A 1178 38.40 -52.40 27.91
N ILE A 1179 37.81 -53.49 28.45
CA ILE A 1179 36.75 -53.41 29.46
C ILE A 1179 37.29 -52.78 30.76
N ALA A 1180 38.51 -53.14 31.17
CA ALA A 1180 39.16 -52.53 32.33
C ALA A 1180 39.42 -51.03 32.11
N MET A 1181 39.91 -50.65 30.92
CA MET A 1181 40.12 -49.26 30.54
C MET A 1181 38.81 -48.45 30.53
N CYS A 1182 37.73 -49.01 30.00
CA CYS A 1182 36.40 -48.38 29.97
C CYS A 1182 35.84 -48.15 31.38
N LYS A 1183 35.95 -49.14 32.29
CA LYS A 1183 35.57 -48.99 33.70
C LYS A 1183 36.38 -47.89 34.42
N GLY A 1184 37.66 -47.74 34.08
CA GLY A 1184 38.51 -46.65 34.56
C GLY A 1184 38.05 -45.28 34.06
N ASN A 1185 37.74 -45.16 32.76
CA ASN A 1185 37.26 -43.92 32.14
C ASN A 1185 35.85 -43.53 32.59
N GLN A 1186 34.95 -44.50 32.82
CA GLN A 1186 33.61 -44.22 33.40
C GLN A 1186 33.71 -43.60 34.78
N ARG A 1187 34.57 -44.13 35.66
CA ARG A 1187 34.81 -43.51 36.98
C ARG A 1187 35.32 -42.08 36.86
N ALA A 1188 36.23 -41.81 35.92
CA ALA A 1188 36.73 -40.45 35.67
C ALA A 1188 35.63 -39.52 35.12
N ASN A 1189 34.79 -40.01 34.21
CA ASN A 1189 33.67 -39.25 33.64
C ASN A 1189 32.55 -39.01 34.65
N ASP A 1190 32.22 -39.96 35.53
CA ASP A 1190 31.25 -39.78 36.61
C ASP A 1190 31.74 -38.75 37.63
N ILE A 1191 33.04 -38.76 37.95
CA ILE A 1191 33.68 -37.73 38.79
C ILE A 1191 33.60 -36.36 38.11
N ASN A 1192 33.93 -36.26 36.81
CA ASN A 1192 33.81 -35.01 36.05
C ASN A 1192 32.36 -34.53 35.97
N LYS A 1193 31.39 -35.42 35.73
CA LYS A 1193 29.96 -35.07 35.67
C LYS A 1193 29.44 -34.60 37.03
N MET A 1194 29.93 -35.19 38.13
CA MET A 1194 29.64 -34.72 39.48
C MET A 1194 30.26 -33.34 39.75
N LEU A 1195 31.48 -33.09 39.28
CA LEU A 1195 32.17 -31.80 39.34
C LEU A 1195 31.44 -30.73 38.52
N THR A 1196 31.03 -31.05 37.28
CA THR A 1196 30.29 -30.13 36.41
C THR A 1196 28.90 -29.86 36.96
N ASN A 1197 28.18 -30.85 37.47
CA ASN A 1197 26.87 -30.65 38.12
C ASN A 1197 26.99 -29.83 39.41
N LYS A 1198 28.03 -30.05 40.21
CA LYS A 1198 28.31 -29.22 41.39
C LYS A 1198 28.70 -27.79 40.99
N ALA A 1199 29.49 -27.61 39.94
CA ALA A 1199 29.83 -26.30 39.39
C ALA A 1199 28.59 -25.57 38.85
N TYR A 1200 27.69 -26.28 38.16
CA TYR A 1200 26.43 -25.74 37.64
C TYR A 1200 25.46 -25.38 38.77
N GLN A 1201 25.38 -26.20 39.83
CA GLN A 1201 24.65 -25.84 41.04
C GLN A 1201 25.27 -24.62 41.74
N LEU A 1202 26.60 -24.51 41.81
CA LEU A 1202 27.29 -23.35 42.37
C LEU A 1202 27.01 -22.07 41.57
N LEU A 1203 27.04 -22.14 40.23
CA LEU A 1203 26.69 -21.03 39.34
C LEU A 1203 25.22 -20.59 39.53
N ASN A 1204 24.28 -21.54 39.59
CA ASN A 1204 22.87 -21.23 39.85
C ASN A 1204 22.62 -20.66 41.27
N THR A 1205 23.45 -21.03 42.25
CA THR A 1205 23.35 -20.47 43.62
C THR A 1205 23.97 -19.06 43.71
N LEU A 1206 24.90 -18.74 42.80
CA LEU A 1206 25.57 -17.43 42.69
C LEU A 1206 24.88 -16.47 41.71
N ASN A 1207 23.80 -16.90 41.02
CA ASN A 1207 23.02 -16.09 40.07
C ASN A 1207 23.90 -15.41 38.98
N LEU A 1208 24.88 -16.15 38.45
CA LEU A 1208 25.77 -15.74 37.35
C LEU A 1208 25.38 -16.40 36.03
#